data_AF-A0A7J8BEN2-F1
#
_entry.id   AF-A0A7J8BEN2-F1
#
_cell.length_a   1.000
_cell.length_b   1.000
_cell.length_c   1.000
_cell.angle_alpha   90.00
_cell.angle_beta   90.00
_cell.angle_gamma   90.00
#
_symmetry.space_group_name_H-M   'P 1'
#
loop_
_entity.id
_entity.type
_entity.pdbx_description
1 polymer ?
#
loop_
_entity_poly.entity_id
_entity_poly.type
_entity_poly.pdbx_seq_one_letter_code
_entity_poly.pdbx_strand_id
1 'polypeptide(L)'
;MHGPPALVRFWSGLLIVLGSLCPRGSPCGISTHIEIGHRALEFLHLQDGSINYKELLAEHQDAYQAGTVFPDAFYPSICARGQFHSVSERTHWTPFLNASIHYIRENYPLPWEKDTEKLVAFLFGITSHMVADVSWHSLGIEQGFLRTMGDIDFHGSFSEAHAAGDFGGDVLSQFEFNFNYLSRHWYVPVEDLLGIYKKLYGQSVITKNAIVDCSYLQFLEMYGEMLAVSKLYPTYSRKSPFLVEQFQEYFLGGLDDMAFWSTNIYRLTGFMLENGTSDCNLPENPLFIACGGRQTKPQSSQVQKNYFHRNVTASLTKNTEKNINYTKRGVAFSVDSWTSDSLSFMYQALERNIRMIFTGSSQRPLKHVSSPLASYFLSLPYTRLGWAMTSADLNQDGHGDLVVGAPGYSRPGHIHVGRVYLIYGNELGLPPIDLDLDKEAHGVLEGFQPSGRFGSALAVLDFNKDGVPDLAVGAPSVGSEQLTYKGAVYVYFGSKRGSMSPSPNITISCQDTYCNLGWALVAADMNGDREPDLVIGSPFAPGGGKQKGIVAAFYSDSGHSNKEKLDVEAADWMVRGEADFAWLGYSLHGVSVNNRTLLLVGSPTWKNTSSLGYSFHTRDEKQSLGRVYGYFPPNCHSWFTISGDKAMGKLGTSLSSGYVMVNGTQTQVLLVGAPTHDDVSKMAFLTMTLHQGGATRMYELTPDSQPLLLSTFSGDRRFSRFGGVLHLSDLDDDGVDEIIMAAPLRIADITSGLIGGEDGRVYVYNGKHTTVGDMTGKCKTWMSPCPEEKAQYVLISPEANSRFGSSMITVRSKDKNQVVIAAGRSSLGARLSGALHIYSLG
;
A
#
# COMPACT_ATOMS: atom_id res chain seq x y z
N MET A 1 -2.30 6.89 47.81
CA MET A 1 -1.30 7.56 46.96
C MET A 1 0.07 6.97 47.27
N HIS A 2 0.45 5.90 46.58
CA HIS A 2 1.84 5.48 46.49
C HIS A 2 2.31 5.83 45.09
N GLY A 3 3.29 6.71 44.98
CA GLY A 3 3.92 7.02 43.70
C GLY A 3 4.57 5.76 43.12
N PRO A 4 4.73 5.68 41.79
CA PRO A 4 5.37 4.53 41.17
C PRO A 4 6.81 4.38 41.72
N PRO A 5 7.29 3.14 41.94
CA PRO A 5 8.61 2.89 42.52
C PRO A 5 9.72 3.50 41.64
N ALA A 6 10.81 3.94 42.26
CA ALA A 6 11.91 4.65 41.59
C ALA A 6 12.54 3.91 40.39
N LEU A 7 12.39 2.58 40.31
CA LEU A 7 12.76 1.77 39.14
C LEU A 7 11.95 2.11 37.88
N VAL A 8 10.66 2.46 38.03
CA VAL A 8 9.75 2.79 36.93
C VAL A 8 10.23 4.02 36.18
N ARG A 9 10.70 5.06 36.89
CA ARG A 9 11.24 6.28 36.28
C ARG A 9 12.56 6.04 35.54
N PHE A 10 13.37 5.07 35.98
CA PHE A 10 14.65 4.77 35.35
C PHE A 10 14.46 3.96 34.06
N TRP A 11 13.54 3.00 34.04
CA TRP A 11 13.25 2.17 32.86
C TRP A 11 12.38 2.87 31.82
N SER A 12 11.37 3.64 32.24
CA SER A 12 10.65 4.52 31.29
C SER A 12 11.60 5.61 30.77
N GLY A 13 12.53 6.10 31.59
CA GLY A 13 13.60 6.99 31.16
C GLY A 13 14.55 6.34 30.16
N LEU A 14 14.97 5.09 30.38
CA LEU A 14 15.85 4.34 29.48
C LEU A 14 15.16 3.95 28.17
N LEU A 15 13.88 3.58 28.19
CA LEU A 15 13.09 3.29 26.99
C LEU A 15 12.75 4.55 26.18
N ILE A 16 12.50 5.68 26.85
CA ILE A 16 12.39 7.00 26.19
C ILE A 16 13.75 7.44 25.64
N VAL A 17 14.85 7.15 26.35
CA VAL A 17 16.21 7.40 25.89
C VAL A 17 16.58 6.47 24.73
N LEU A 18 16.19 5.19 24.73
CA LEU A 18 16.42 4.26 23.61
C LEU A 18 15.56 4.62 22.39
N GLY A 19 14.29 5.00 22.58
CA GLY A 19 13.44 5.55 21.51
C GLY A 19 13.87 6.92 20.99
N SER A 20 14.71 7.67 21.73
CA SER A 20 15.35 8.91 21.27
C SER A 20 16.82 8.75 20.87
N LEU A 21 17.41 7.58 21.14
CA LEU A 21 18.72 7.09 20.70
C LEU A 21 18.55 6.20 19.47
N CYS A 22 17.64 6.53 18.57
CA CYS A 22 17.79 6.14 17.18
C CYS A 22 18.55 7.29 16.47
N PRO A 23 19.88 7.43 16.66
CA PRO A 23 20.63 8.40 15.90
C PRO A 23 20.52 8.04 14.42
N ARG A 24 20.71 9.03 13.55
CA ARG A 24 20.96 8.82 12.12
C ARG A 24 22.05 7.74 11.97
N GLY A 25 21.66 6.51 11.61
CA GLY A 25 22.55 5.35 11.50
C GLY A 25 22.31 4.17 12.45
N SER A 26 21.17 4.08 13.14
CA SER A 26 20.70 2.80 13.72
C SER A 26 20.31 1.84 12.59
N PRO A 27 20.50 0.51 12.69
CA PRO A 27 19.71 -0.40 11.88
C PRO A 27 18.24 -0.13 12.20
N CYS A 28 17.47 0.07 11.15
CA CYS A 28 16.08 0.43 11.21
C CYS A 28 15.38 -0.50 10.21
N GLY A 29 14.27 -1.10 10.62
CA GLY A 29 13.53 -2.08 9.85
C GLY A 29 13.04 -3.26 10.67
N ILE A 30 13.17 -3.29 12.01
CA ILE A 30 12.89 -4.47 12.83
C ILE A 30 11.45 -4.93 12.64
N SER A 31 10.48 -4.08 12.98
CA SER A 31 9.07 -4.44 12.84
C SER A 31 8.65 -4.63 11.39
N THR A 32 9.28 -3.89 10.47
CA THR A 32 9.03 -3.98 9.03
C THR A 32 9.45 -5.35 8.49
N HIS A 33 10.67 -5.82 8.78
CA HIS A 33 11.14 -7.14 8.35
C HIS A 33 10.34 -8.29 8.99
N ILE A 34 9.90 -8.13 10.23
CA ILE A 34 9.04 -9.12 10.87
C ILE A 34 7.67 -9.18 10.17
N GLU A 35 7.06 -8.05 9.82
CA GLU A 35 5.79 -8.04 9.05
C GLU A 35 5.97 -8.65 7.65
N ILE A 36 7.08 -8.38 6.94
CA ILE A 36 7.40 -9.00 5.65
C ILE A 36 7.49 -10.53 5.80
N GLY A 37 8.26 -10.99 6.80
CA GLY A 37 8.39 -12.42 7.09
C GLY A 37 7.06 -13.06 7.50
N HIS A 38 6.23 -12.37 8.27
CA HIS A 38 4.91 -12.84 8.65
C HIS A 38 4.00 -13.02 7.42
N ARG A 39 3.90 -12.00 6.55
CA ARG A 39 3.13 -12.08 5.28
C ARG A 39 3.65 -13.22 4.39
N ALA A 40 4.96 -13.33 4.24
CA ALA A 40 5.58 -14.38 3.44
C ALA A 40 5.22 -15.79 3.96
N LEU A 41 5.17 -15.99 5.29
CA LEU A 41 4.79 -17.27 5.90
C LEU A 41 3.31 -17.61 5.68
N GLU A 42 2.42 -16.61 5.75
CA GLU A 42 0.99 -16.79 5.45
C GLU A 42 0.80 -17.32 4.02
N PHE A 43 1.50 -16.71 3.06
CA PHE A 43 1.47 -17.09 1.64
C PHE A 43 2.25 -18.36 1.31
N LEU A 44 3.14 -18.81 2.20
CA LEU A 44 4.02 -19.93 1.94
C LEU A 44 3.23 -21.21 1.70
N HIS A 45 3.56 -21.88 0.61
CA HIS A 45 3.11 -23.23 0.32
C HIS A 45 4.27 -24.02 -0.30
N LEU A 46 4.84 -24.94 0.49
CA LEU A 46 5.90 -25.85 0.07
C LEU A 46 5.41 -27.27 0.34
N GLN A 47 4.80 -27.91 -0.66
CA GLN A 47 4.41 -29.33 -0.59
C GLN A 47 5.37 -30.26 -1.35
N ASP A 48 6.26 -29.69 -2.16
CA ASP A 48 7.29 -30.46 -2.86
C ASP A 48 8.52 -30.59 -1.96
N GLY A 49 8.69 -31.77 -1.35
CA GLY A 49 9.85 -32.07 -0.50
C GLY A 49 9.54 -33.07 0.61
N SER A 50 10.59 -33.46 1.32
CA SER A 50 10.49 -34.34 2.49
C SER A 50 10.11 -33.60 3.78
N ILE A 51 10.12 -32.26 3.76
CA ILE A 51 9.96 -31.41 4.94
C ILE A 51 8.82 -30.40 4.72
N ASN A 52 7.90 -30.33 5.68
CA ASN A 52 6.88 -29.29 5.71
C ASN A 52 7.47 -27.99 6.32
N TYR A 53 8.13 -27.18 5.50
CA TYR A 53 8.73 -25.93 5.97
C TYR A 53 7.70 -24.95 6.53
N LYS A 54 6.45 -24.92 6.05
CA LYS A 54 5.43 -24.02 6.60
C LYS A 54 5.18 -24.33 8.08
N GLU A 55 5.01 -25.61 8.40
CA GLU A 55 4.81 -26.08 9.77
C GLU A 55 6.07 -25.86 10.62
N LEU A 56 7.26 -26.18 10.10
CA LEU A 56 8.53 -25.92 10.78
C LEU A 56 8.70 -24.44 11.17
N LEU A 57 8.42 -23.51 10.25
CA LEU A 57 8.51 -22.08 10.52
C LEU A 57 7.43 -21.61 11.51
N ALA A 58 6.22 -22.15 11.42
CA ALA A 58 5.14 -21.84 12.36
C ALA A 58 5.44 -22.35 13.79
N GLU A 59 6.09 -23.50 13.93
CA GLU A 59 6.51 -24.05 15.23
C GLU A 59 7.66 -23.25 15.87
N HIS A 60 8.60 -22.77 15.05
CA HIS A 60 9.83 -22.12 15.51
C HIS A 60 9.83 -20.60 15.26
N GLN A 61 8.73 -19.92 15.59
CA GLN A 61 8.62 -18.46 15.49
C GLN A 61 9.68 -17.70 16.30
N ASP A 62 10.18 -18.29 17.39
CA ASP A 62 11.24 -17.73 18.21
C ASP A 62 12.56 -17.58 17.43
N ALA A 63 12.92 -18.57 16.62
CA ALA A 63 14.10 -18.52 15.77
C ALA A 63 13.82 -17.79 14.46
N TYR A 64 12.66 -18.01 13.84
CA TYR A 64 12.30 -17.38 12.57
C TYR A 64 12.26 -15.86 12.65
N GLN A 65 11.55 -15.29 13.62
CA GLN A 65 11.47 -13.82 13.79
C GLN A 65 12.80 -13.20 14.21
N ALA A 66 13.62 -13.93 14.98
CA ALA A 66 14.98 -13.48 15.28
C ALA A 66 15.84 -13.43 14.00
N GLY A 67 15.67 -14.41 13.12
CA GLY A 67 16.35 -14.46 11.82
C GLY A 67 15.98 -13.31 10.89
N THR A 68 14.73 -12.84 10.88
CA THR A 68 14.28 -11.75 9.99
C THR A 68 14.96 -10.41 10.24
N VAL A 69 15.60 -10.23 11.40
CA VAL A 69 16.28 -8.97 11.76
C VAL A 69 17.79 -9.16 11.95
N PHE A 70 18.25 -10.39 12.07
CA PHE A 70 19.63 -10.71 12.41
C PHE A 70 20.70 -10.13 11.47
N PRO A 71 20.49 -9.99 10.14
CA PRO A 71 21.51 -9.41 9.26
C PRO A 71 21.98 -8.03 9.72
N ASP A 72 21.10 -7.26 10.37
CA ASP A 72 21.37 -5.92 10.90
C ASP A 72 22.07 -5.89 12.26
N ALA A 73 22.26 -7.04 12.92
CA ALA A 73 22.68 -7.11 14.32
C ALA A 73 23.97 -6.36 14.63
N PHE A 74 24.88 -6.25 13.65
CA PHE A 74 26.23 -5.73 13.85
C PHE A 74 26.47 -4.33 13.24
N TYR A 75 25.41 -3.68 12.74
CA TYR A 75 25.47 -2.28 12.33
C TYR A 75 25.54 -1.25 13.46
N PRO A 76 24.80 -1.39 14.58
CA PRO A 76 24.81 -0.38 15.63
C PRO A 76 26.21 -0.16 16.18
N SER A 77 26.65 1.10 16.29
CA SER A 77 27.95 1.41 16.90
C SER A 77 28.02 0.99 18.38
N ILE A 78 26.87 0.87 19.05
CA ILE A 78 26.76 0.37 20.42
C ILE A 78 27.05 -1.14 20.52
N CYS A 79 26.76 -1.90 19.46
CA CYS A 79 27.12 -3.31 19.35
C CYS A 79 28.63 -3.42 19.09
N ALA A 80 29.37 -3.98 20.06
CA ALA A 80 30.80 -4.26 19.94
C ALA A 80 31.64 -3.10 19.35
N ARG A 81 31.26 -1.84 19.60
CA ARG A 81 31.90 -0.63 19.06
C ARG A 81 31.91 -0.55 17.52
N GLY A 82 30.92 -1.15 16.85
CA GLY A 82 30.79 -1.17 15.38
C GLY A 82 31.84 -2.02 14.66
N GLN A 83 32.57 -2.89 15.36
CA GLN A 83 33.68 -3.68 14.78
C GLN A 83 33.24 -4.70 13.73
N PHE A 84 31.98 -5.16 13.80
CA PHE A 84 31.48 -6.27 12.98
C PHE A 84 30.53 -5.83 11.86
N HIS A 85 30.53 -4.55 11.47
CA HIS A 85 29.74 -4.03 10.36
C HIS A 85 29.91 -4.85 9.07
N SER A 86 31.15 -5.22 8.73
CA SER A 86 31.43 -6.06 7.55
C SER A 86 30.87 -7.49 7.62
N VAL A 87 30.59 -7.98 8.84
CA VAL A 87 29.93 -9.28 9.04
C VAL A 87 28.45 -9.13 8.72
N SER A 88 27.78 -8.11 9.26
CA SER A 88 26.40 -7.75 8.88
C SER A 88 26.27 -7.62 7.37
N GLU A 89 27.12 -6.81 6.73
CA GLU A 89 27.14 -6.64 5.27
C GLU A 89 27.19 -7.97 4.51
N ARG A 90 28.02 -8.92 4.94
CA ARG A 90 28.13 -10.23 4.27
C ARG A 90 26.90 -11.11 4.49
N THR A 91 26.21 -10.97 5.61
CA THR A 91 25.00 -11.71 5.96
C THR A 91 23.80 -11.37 5.07
N HIS A 92 23.83 -10.24 4.34
CA HIS A 92 22.75 -9.85 3.42
C HIS A 92 22.82 -10.54 2.04
N TRP A 93 23.89 -11.29 1.74
CA TRP A 93 24.17 -11.76 0.39
C TRP A 93 24.20 -13.28 0.24
N THR A 94 23.96 -13.74 -0.98
CA THR A 94 23.93 -15.17 -1.38
C THR A 94 25.12 -16.00 -0.87
N PRO A 95 26.38 -15.49 -0.80
CA PRO A 95 27.48 -16.27 -0.24
C PRO A 95 27.23 -16.76 1.20
N PHE A 96 26.58 -15.96 2.05
CA PHE A 96 26.22 -16.37 3.40
C PHE A 96 25.18 -17.49 3.38
N LEU A 97 24.14 -17.38 2.54
CA LEU A 97 23.15 -18.43 2.34
C LEU A 97 23.82 -19.73 1.88
N ASN A 98 24.68 -19.67 0.85
CA ASN A 98 25.41 -20.84 0.36
C ASN A 98 26.27 -21.50 1.46
N ALA A 99 27.02 -20.70 2.24
CA ALA A 99 27.80 -21.21 3.36
C ALA A 99 26.91 -21.88 4.42
N SER A 100 25.72 -21.32 4.69
CA SER A 100 24.75 -21.84 5.64
C SER A 100 24.15 -23.18 5.17
N ILE A 101 23.75 -23.27 3.90
CA ILE A 101 23.26 -24.53 3.29
C ILE A 101 24.30 -25.64 3.44
N HIS A 102 25.55 -25.35 3.05
CA HIS A 102 26.62 -26.34 3.16
C HIS A 102 26.88 -26.73 4.61
N TYR A 103 26.95 -25.75 5.52
CA TYR A 103 27.15 -26.02 6.94
C TYR A 103 26.06 -26.94 7.51
N ILE A 104 24.79 -26.65 7.23
CA ILE A 104 23.66 -27.46 7.70
C ILE A 104 23.73 -28.88 7.13
N ARG A 105 23.92 -29.02 5.81
CA ARG A 105 23.96 -30.33 5.15
C ARG A 105 25.15 -31.19 5.57
N GLU A 106 26.31 -30.59 5.83
CA GLU A 106 27.52 -31.30 6.24
C GLU A 106 27.47 -31.75 7.70
N ASN A 107 26.81 -31.00 8.59
CA ASN A 107 26.82 -31.26 10.04
C ASN A 107 25.53 -31.91 10.56
N TYR A 108 24.39 -31.72 9.87
CA TYR A 108 23.07 -32.14 10.34
C TYR A 108 22.26 -32.80 9.20
N PRO A 109 22.50 -34.10 8.92
CA PRO A 109 21.69 -34.84 7.96
C PRO A 109 20.25 -35.01 8.45
N LEU A 110 19.32 -35.24 7.52
CA LEU A 110 17.92 -35.52 7.85
C LEU A 110 17.74 -36.89 8.54
N PRO A 111 16.74 -37.05 9.43
CA PRO A 111 15.81 -36.03 9.92
C PRO A 111 16.46 -35.10 10.94
N TRP A 112 16.03 -33.84 10.97
CA TRP A 112 16.57 -32.82 11.87
C TRP A 112 16.03 -32.94 13.30
N GLU A 113 16.90 -32.75 14.28
CA GLU A 113 16.49 -32.50 15.67
C GLU A 113 15.96 -31.07 15.85
N LYS A 114 15.23 -30.82 16.94
CA LYS A 114 14.59 -29.51 17.23
C LYS A 114 15.55 -28.32 17.18
N ASP A 115 16.78 -28.44 17.66
CA ASP A 115 17.77 -27.35 17.56
C ASP A 115 18.19 -27.07 16.11
N THR A 116 18.24 -28.09 15.26
CA THR A 116 18.52 -27.94 13.83
C THR A 116 17.33 -27.33 13.09
N GLU A 117 16.10 -27.73 13.44
CA GLU A 117 14.89 -27.08 12.91
C GLU A 117 14.89 -25.57 13.24
N LYS A 118 15.29 -25.18 14.45
CA LYS A 118 15.46 -23.76 14.81
C LYS A 118 16.53 -23.05 13.98
N LEU A 119 17.68 -23.68 13.73
CA LEU A 119 18.70 -23.11 12.84
C LEU A 119 18.16 -22.89 11.43
N VAL A 120 17.38 -23.84 10.91
CA VAL A 120 16.73 -23.72 9.60
C VAL A 120 15.70 -22.61 9.62
N ALA A 121 14.84 -22.52 10.64
CA ALA A 121 13.88 -21.43 10.78
C ALA A 121 14.56 -20.06 10.83
N PHE A 122 15.65 -19.94 11.59
CA PHE A 122 16.48 -18.74 11.65
C PHE A 122 17.04 -18.35 10.28
N LEU A 123 17.54 -19.33 9.51
CA LEU A 123 18.05 -19.11 8.15
C LEU A 123 16.96 -18.60 7.20
N PHE A 124 15.74 -19.16 7.25
CA PHE A 124 14.62 -18.66 6.45
C PHE A 124 14.32 -17.21 6.80
N GLY A 125 14.30 -16.85 8.09
CA GLY A 125 14.17 -15.46 8.53
C GLY A 125 15.22 -14.56 7.87
N ILE A 126 16.50 -14.95 7.90
CA ILE A 126 17.60 -14.21 7.24
C ILE A 126 17.32 -14.03 5.75
N THR A 127 16.89 -15.09 5.04
CA THR A 127 16.66 -14.99 3.59
C THR A 127 15.53 -14.05 3.22
N SER A 128 14.52 -13.88 4.07
CA SER A 128 13.47 -12.86 3.90
C SER A 128 14.05 -11.45 3.92
N HIS A 129 14.90 -11.20 4.92
CA HIS A 129 15.58 -9.92 5.08
C HIS A 129 16.45 -9.61 3.86
N MET A 130 17.25 -10.59 3.41
CA MET A 130 18.15 -10.45 2.25
C MET A 130 17.41 -9.93 1.00
N VAL A 131 16.22 -10.46 0.67
CA VAL A 131 15.50 -10.05 -0.54
C VAL A 131 14.72 -8.75 -0.36
N ALA A 132 14.15 -8.51 0.84
CA ALA A 132 13.46 -7.27 1.17
C ALA A 132 14.38 -6.06 0.93
N ASP A 133 15.59 -6.12 1.48
CA ASP A 133 16.59 -5.05 1.40
C ASP A 133 16.98 -4.68 -0.03
N VAL A 134 17.08 -5.69 -0.91
CA VAL A 134 17.43 -5.47 -2.31
C VAL A 134 16.40 -4.57 -2.98
N SER A 135 15.11 -4.89 -2.83
CA SER A 135 14.03 -4.12 -3.45
C SER A 135 13.76 -2.78 -2.76
N TRP A 136 13.92 -2.72 -1.43
CA TRP A 136 13.78 -1.49 -0.66
C TRP A 136 14.85 -0.44 -1.05
N HIS A 137 16.12 -0.86 -1.12
CA HIS A 137 17.26 0.02 -1.40
C HIS A 137 17.65 0.12 -2.88
N SER A 138 17.02 -0.68 -3.76
CA SER A 138 17.39 -0.83 -5.18
C SER A 138 18.83 -1.34 -5.41
N LEU A 139 19.19 -2.45 -4.77
CA LEU A 139 20.56 -3.00 -4.82
C LEU A 139 20.75 -3.90 -6.04
N GLY A 140 21.25 -3.35 -7.15
CA GLY A 140 21.39 -4.10 -8.40
C GLY A 140 20.09 -4.28 -9.19
N ILE A 141 19.08 -3.46 -8.84
CA ILE A 141 17.86 -3.22 -9.61
C ILE A 141 17.61 -1.71 -9.67
N GLU A 142 16.74 -1.26 -10.57
CA GLU A 142 16.34 0.15 -10.64
C GLU A 142 14.95 0.36 -10.04
N GLN A 143 14.64 1.60 -9.63
CA GLN A 143 13.30 2.04 -9.22
C GLN A 143 12.69 1.29 -8.02
N GLY A 144 13.51 0.72 -7.15
CA GLY A 144 13.05 0.25 -5.85
C GLY A 144 12.65 1.40 -4.91
N PHE A 145 12.05 1.04 -3.79
CA PHE A 145 11.28 1.94 -2.92
C PHE A 145 12.00 3.26 -2.56
N LEU A 146 13.17 3.18 -1.94
CA LEU A 146 13.89 4.36 -1.43
C LEU A 146 14.45 5.26 -2.54
N ARG A 147 14.86 4.69 -3.69
CA ARG A 147 15.34 5.50 -4.82
C ARG A 147 14.19 6.30 -5.40
N THR A 148 13.05 5.66 -5.65
CA THR A 148 11.84 6.34 -6.13
C THR A 148 11.36 7.38 -5.12
N MET A 149 11.35 7.05 -3.83
CA MET A 149 11.03 8.02 -2.78
C MET A 149 12.00 9.22 -2.79
N GLY A 150 13.28 8.99 -3.04
CA GLY A 150 14.28 10.04 -3.20
C GLY A 150 13.95 10.99 -4.35
N ASP A 151 13.62 10.44 -5.52
CA ASP A 151 13.27 11.22 -6.71
C ASP A 151 11.97 12.03 -6.54
N ILE A 152 10.98 11.50 -5.80
CA ILE A 152 9.66 12.13 -5.65
C ILE A 152 9.60 13.12 -4.47
N ASP A 153 10.13 12.75 -3.31
CA ASP A 153 9.93 13.50 -2.06
C ASP A 153 11.19 14.26 -1.60
N PHE A 154 12.38 13.86 -2.07
CA PHE A 154 13.67 14.37 -1.60
C PHE A 154 14.57 14.94 -2.71
N HIS A 155 13.99 15.45 -3.80
CA HIS A 155 14.73 16.09 -4.90
C HIS A 155 15.86 15.21 -5.50
N GLY A 156 15.64 13.90 -5.58
CA GLY A 156 16.64 12.91 -6.04
C GLY A 156 17.65 12.47 -4.98
N SER A 157 17.55 12.94 -3.73
CA SER A 157 18.50 12.60 -2.66
C SER A 157 18.19 11.23 -2.04
N PHE A 158 18.89 10.20 -2.52
CA PHE A 158 18.81 8.86 -1.91
C PHE A 158 19.22 8.87 -0.43
N SER A 159 20.21 9.67 -0.02
CA SER A 159 20.66 9.68 1.38
C SER A 159 19.60 10.24 2.34
N GLU A 160 18.85 11.27 1.93
CA GLU A 160 17.75 11.80 2.74
C GLU A 160 16.57 10.83 2.76
N ALA A 161 16.26 10.22 1.61
CA ALA A 161 15.23 9.20 1.49
C ALA A 161 15.54 7.99 2.38
N HIS A 162 16.75 7.43 2.30
CA HIS A 162 17.21 6.34 3.15
C HIS A 162 17.10 6.69 4.64
N ALA A 163 17.58 7.87 5.05
CA ALA A 163 17.49 8.31 6.44
C ALA A 163 16.05 8.53 6.94
N ALA A 164 15.09 8.77 6.03
CA ALA A 164 13.68 8.89 6.37
C ALA A 164 12.93 7.55 6.27
N GLY A 165 13.30 6.71 5.32
CA GLY A 165 12.58 5.51 4.90
C GLY A 165 12.76 4.35 5.85
N ASP A 166 13.99 3.98 6.19
CA ASP A 166 14.24 2.72 6.94
C ASP A 166 13.56 2.75 8.31
N PHE A 167 13.79 3.81 9.07
CA PHE A 167 13.09 4.01 10.34
C PHE A 167 11.63 4.41 10.14
N GLY A 168 11.33 5.12 9.05
CA GLY A 168 9.96 5.47 8.71
C GLY A 168 9.09 4.24 8.47
N GLY A 169 9.65 3.17 7.91
CA GLY A 169 9.00 1.88 7.73
C GLY A 169 8.52 1.30 9.06
N ASP A 170 9.34 1.32 10.10
CA ASP A 170 8.93 0.85 11.43
C ASP A 170 7.90 1.77 12.09
N VAL A 171 8.05 3.09 11.90
CA VAL A 171 7.05 4.06 12.35
C VAL A 171 5.69 3.75 11.74
N LEU A 172 5.64 3.49 10.43
CA LEU A 172 4.41 3.15 9.74
C LEU A 172 3.92 1.77 10.17
N SER A 173 4.78 0.76 10.21
CA SER A 173 4.45 -0.58 10.68
C SER A 173 3.75 -0.55 12.04
N GLN A 174 4.36 0.10 13.04
CA GLN A 174 3.80 0.20 14.38
C GLN A 174 2.54 1.09 14.47
N PHE A 175 2.40 2.06 13.57
CA PHE A 175 1.20 2.89 13.51
C PHE A 175 0.02 2.18 12.85
N GLU A 176 0.33 1.36 11.84
CA GLU A 176 -0.63 0.76 10.93
C GLU A 176 -1.07 -0.64 11.37
N PHE A 177 -0.16 -1.49 11.87
CA PHE A 177 -0.43 -2.92 12.04
C PHE A 177 -0.57 -3.35 13.50
N ASN A 178 -1.33 -4.43 13.67
CA ASN A 178 -1.35 -5.19 14.90
C ASN A 178 -0.31 -6.33 14.81
N PHE A 179 0.59 -6.36 15.80
CA PHE A 179 1.70 -7.29 15.95
C PHE A 179 1.48 -8.33 17.07
N ASN A 180 0.23 -8.68 17.38
CA ASN A 180 -0.13 -9.70 18.39
C ASN A 180 0.51 -11.09 18.12
N TYR A 181 1.03 -11.35 16.92
CA TYR A 181 1.73 -12.58 16.54
C TYR A 181 3.23 -12.59 16.89
N LEU A 182 3.77 -11.48 17.43
CA LEU A 182 5.19 -11.43 17.79
C LEU A 182 5.54 -12.46 18.87
N SER A 183 6.62 -13.18 18.63
CA SER A 183 7.15 -14.12 19.61
C SER A 183 7.67 -13.36 20.83
N ARG A 184 7.28 -13.83 22.02
CA ARG A 184 7.78 -13.28 23.30
C ARG A 184 9.21 -13.74 23.63
N HIS A 185 9.72 -14.68 22.86
CA HIS A 185 11.03 -15.29 23.04
C HIS A 185 11.74 -15.33 21.71
N TRP A 186 13.02 -15.00 21.69
CA TRP A 186 13.87 -15.21 20.51
C TRP A 186 14.88 -16.30 20.79
N TYR A 187 15.19 -17.09 19.77
CA TYR A 187 16.28 -18.06 19.81
C TYR A 187 17.30 -17.74 18.74
N VAL A 188 18.58 -17.64 19.14
CA VAL A 188 19.71 -17.38 18.23
C VAL A 188 20.66 -18.58 18.27
N PRO A 189 20.92 -19.27 17.14
CA PRO A 189 21.77 -20.46 17.06
C PRO A 189 23.27 -20.08 17.03
N VAL A 190 23.79 -19.57 18.15
CA VAL A 190 25.10 -18.92 18.24
C VAL A 190 26.28 -19.80 17.80
N GLU A 191 26.32 -21.07 18.24
CA GLU A 191 27.44 -21.97 17.89
C GLU A 191 27.44 -22.29 16.39
N ASP A 192 26.25 -22.44 15.82
CA ASP A 192 26.07 -22.68 14.39
C ASP A 192 26.47 -21.47 13.56
N LEU A 193 26.09 -20.26 13.98
CA LEU A 193 26.49 -19.02 13.33
C LEU A 193 28.02 -18.84 13.31
N LEU A 194 28.71 -19.18 14.42
CA LEU A 194 30.18 -19.18 14.44
C LEU A 194 30.76 -20.15 13.40
N GLY A 195 30.18 -21.33 13.27
CA GLY A 195 30.54 -22.33 12.26
C GLY A 195 30.32 -21.83 10.83
N ILE A 196 29.15 -21.23 10.56
CA ILE A 196 28.78 -20.67 9.26
C ILE A 196 29.72 -19.54 8.87
N TYR A 197 29.98 -18.56 9.76
CA TYR A 197 30.92 -17.48 9.46
C TYR A 197 32.34 -18.00 9.26
N LYS A 198 32.79 -18.99 10.04
CA LYS A 198 34.09 -19.62 9.82
C LYS A 198 34.17 -20.30 8.44
N LYS A 199 33.09 -20.94 7.99
CA LYS A 199 33.00 -21.55 6.64
C LYS A 199 33.03 -20.48 5.55
N LEU A 200 32.29 -19.38 5.74
CA LEU A 200 32.21 -18.28 4.79
C LEU A 200 33.55 -17.55 4.60
N TYR A 201 34.26 -17.28 5.69
CA TYR A 201 35.50 -16.49 5.67
C TYR A 201 36.78 -17.33 5.65
N GLY A 202 36.68 -18.66 5.88
CA GLY A 202 37.83 -19.54 6.09
C GLY A 202 38.55 -19.37 7.43
N GLN A 203 38.10 -18.42 8.27
CA GLN A 203 38.67 -18.10 9.57
C GLN A 203 37.61 -17.53 10.52
N SER A 204 37.89 -17.54 11.82
CA SER A 204 37.00 -16.92 12.82
C SER A 204 37.07 -15.40 12.74
N VAL A 205 35.97 -14.75 12.33
CA VAL A 205 35.88 -13.30 12.17
C VAL A 205 34.97 -12.60 13.17
N ILE A 206 34.17 -13.36 13.92
CA ILE A 206 33.23 -12.85 14.94
C ILE A 206 33.31 -13.72 16.21
N THR A 207 32.95 -13.13 17.35
CA THR A 207 33.01 -13.79 18.66
C THR A 207 31.63 -14.20 19.15
N LYS A 208 31.57 -15.23 19.99
CA LYS A 208 30.33 -15.67 20.68
C LYS A 208 29.63 -14.50 21.39
N ASN A 209 30.38 -13.72 22.14
CA ASN A 209 29.84 -12.59 22.90
C ASN A 209 29.25 -11.51 21.99
N ALA A 210 29.88 -11.24 20.84
CA ALA A 210 29.32 -10.29 19.88
C ALA A 210 27.96 -10.74 19.33
N ILE A 211 27.83 -12.01 18.93
CA ILE A 211 26.54 -12.55 18.44
C ILE A 211 25.48 -12.44 19.54
N VAL A 212 25.78 -12.88 20.77
CA VAL A 212 24.83 -12.87 21.88
C VAL A 212 24.41 -11.44 22.24
N ASP A 213 25.38 -10.56 22.49
CA ASP A 213 25.10 -9.21 22.98
C ASP A 213 24.36 -8.36 21.96
N CYS A 214 24.75 -8.45 20.68
CA CYS A 214 24.15 -7.64 19.64
C CYS A 214 22.76 -8.13 19.23
N SER A 215 22.54 -9.45 19.18
CA SER A 215 21.19 -9.99 18.95
C SER A 215 20.26 -9.70 20.14
N TYR A 216 20.78 -9.69 21.37
CA TYR A 216 20.00 -9.31 22.55
C TYR A 216 19.63 -7.81 22.53
N LEU A 217 20.51 -6.94 22.01
CA LEU A 217 20.19 -5.54 21.79
C LEU A 217 19.04 -5.37 20.79
N GLN A 218 19.08 -6.04 19.63
CA GLN A 218 17.97 -6.00 18.67
C GLN A 218 16.66 -6.52 19.26
N PHE A 219 16.71 -7.59 20.04
CA PHE A 219 15.54 -8.12 20.75
C PHE A 219 14.91 -7.05 21.68
N LEU A 220 15.74 -6.32 22.43
CA LEU A 220 15.26 -5.22 23.27
C LEU A 220 14.77 -4.01 22.46
N GLU A 221 15.41 -3.71 21.33
CA GLU A 221 15.01 -2.64 20.41
C GLU A 221 13.60 -2.88 19.88
N MET A 222 13.26 -4.11 19.47
CA MET A 222 11.90 -4.48 19.06
C MET A 222 10.84 -4.09 20.11
N TYR A 223 11.07 -4.40 21.38
CA TYR A 223 10.15 -4.01 22.46
C TYR A 223 10.11 -2.51 22.69
N GLY A 224 11.25 -1.82 22.52
CA GLY A 224 11.31 -0.37 22.52
C GLY A 224 10.46 0.24 21.42
N GLU A 225 10.51 -0.32 20.20
CA GLU A 225 9.70 0.13 19.06
C GLU A 225 8.21 0.05 19.37
N MET A 226 7.76 -1.12 19.84
CA MET A 226 6.35 -1.38 20.13
C MET A 226 5.74 -0.44 21.18
N LEU A 227 6.55 0.12 22.09
CA LEU A 227 6.06 1.00 23.15
C LEU A 227 5.98 2.48 22.74
N ALA A 228 6.78 2.91 21.77
CA ALA A 228 7.02 4.34 21.55
C ALA A 228 7.08 4.81 20.09
N VAL A 229 7.37 3.94 19.12
CA VAL A 229 7.76 4.38 17.77
C VAL A 229 6.58 4.85 16.92
N SER A 230 5.38 4.30 17.11
CA SER A 230 4.16 4.79 16.42
C SER A 230 3.87 6.27 16.67
N LYS A 231 4.30 6.83 17.81
CA LYS A 231 4.15 8.27 18.16
C LYS A 231 4.94 9.20 17.25
N LEU A 232 5.90 8.67 16.49
CA LEU A 232 6.71 9.41 15.54
C LEU A 232 6.04 9.53 14.17
N TYR A 233 4.87 8.90 13.96
CA TYR A 233 4.13 8.95 12.70
C TYR A 233 3.96 10.37 12.16
N PRO A 234 3.49 11.38 12.93
CA PRO A 234 3.37 12.75 12.43
C PRO A 234 4.67 13.38 11.93
N THR A 235 5.83 12.92 12.41
CA THR A 235 7.13 13.44 12.00
C THR A 235 7.56 12.81 10.68
N TYR A 236 7.36 11.50 10.51
CA TYR A 236 7.80 10.77 9.31
C TYR A 236 6.82 10.91 8.15
N SER A 237 5.51 10.90 8.41
CA SER A 237 4.50 11.17 7.38
C SER A 237 4.67 12.55 6.74
N ARG A 238 5.09 13.55 7.53
CA ARG A 238 5.42 14.90 7.02
C ARG A 238 6.66 14.94 6.14
N LYS A 239 7.66 14.08 6.38
CA LYS A 239 8.86 14.02 5.55
C LYS A 239 8.55 13.44 4.17
N SER A 240 7.70 12.41 4.14
CA SER A 240 7.41 11.68 2.90
C SER A 240 5.96 11.19 2.87
N PRO A 241 5.07 11.86 2.11
CA PRO A 241 3.79 11.30 1.69
C PRO A 241 3.95 10.02 0.85
N PHE A 242 5.00 9.91 0.03
CA PHE A 242 5.28 8.67 -0.72
C PHE A 242 5.39 7.48 0.22
N LEU A 243 6.15 7.62 1.31
CA LEU A 243 6.30 6.57 2.31
C LEU A 243 4.92 6.10 2.81
N VAL A 244 4.03 7.01 3.22
CA VAL A 244 2.68 6.65 3.72
C VAL A 244 1.79 6.00 2.67
N GLU A 245 1.79 6.52 1.45
CA GLU A 245 0.87 6.07 0.40
C GLU A 245 1.33 4.75 -0.24
N GLN A 246 2.65 4.55 -0.34
CA GLN A 246 3.23 3.47 -1.14
C GLN A 246 3.79 2.34 -0.28
N PHE A 247 3.90 2.49 1.05
CA PHE A 247 4.56 1.54 1.96
C PHE A 247 4.20 0.08 1.71
N GLN A 248 2.91 -0.23 1.59
CA GLN A 248 2.46 -1.60 1.41
C GLN A 248 2.43 -2.04 -0.06
N GLU A 249 2.27 -1.10 -0.98
CA GLU A 249 1.62 -1.35 -2.28
C GLU A 249 2.52 -1.01 -3.47
N TYR A 250 3.61 -0.28 -3.23
CA TYR A 250 4.57 0.05 -4.27
C TYR A 250 5.00 -1.22 -4.98
N PHE A 251 4.98 -1.18 -6.32
CA PHE A 251 5.11 -2.39 -7.12
C PHE A 251 6.48 -3.07 -6.94
N LEU A 252 7.53 -2.31 -6.61
CA LEU A 252 8.89 -2.81 -6.41
C LEU A 252 9.48 -2.33 -5.08
N GLY A 253 9.42 -3.18 -4.07
CA GLY A 253 9.88 -2.86 -2.71
C GLY A 253 8.81 -2.33 -1.75
N GLY A 254 7.52 -2.39 -2.10
CA GLY A 254 6.45 -2.31 -1.09
C GLY A 254 6.35 -3.62 -0.29
N LEU A 255 5.72 -3.61 0.90
CA LEU A 255 5.63 -4.79 1.77
C LEU A 255 5.12 -6.06 1.05
N ASP A 256 4.10 -5.92 0.20
CA ASP A 256 3.53 -7.06 -0.52
C ASP A 256 4.46 -7.64 -1.58
N ASP A 257 5.25 -6.79 -2.25
CA ASP A 257 6.25 -7.21 -3.22
C ASP A 257 7.42 -7.89 -2.51
N MET A 258 7.90 -7.31 -1.41
CA MET A 258 8.95 -7.91 -0.57
C MET A 258 8.51 -9.26 -0.01
N ALA A 259 7.28 -9.39 0.49
CA ALA A 259 6.74 -10.64 0.99
C ALA A 259 6.63 -11.71 -0.11
N PHE A 260 6.23 -11.32 -1.32
CA PHE A 260 6.25 -12.21 -2.49
C PHE A 260 7.66 -12.72 -2.80
N TRP A 261 8.65 -11.83 -2.87
CA TRP A 261 10.05 -12.23 -3.08
C TRP A 261 10.62 -13.10 -1.95
N SER A 262 10.19 -12.87 -0.70
CA SER A 262 10.52 -13.74 0.43
C SER A 262 10.01 -15.16 0.23
N THR A 263 8.79 -15.35 -0.29
CA THR A 263 8.30 -16.71 -0.62
C THR A 263 9.10 -17.38 -1.73
N ASN A 264 9.58 -16.60 -2.72
CA ASN A 264 10.42 -17.12 -3.80
C ASN A 264 11.76 -17.63 -3.27
N ILE A 265 12.43 -16.86 -2.40
CA ILE A 265 13.71 -17.29 -1.81
C ILE A 265 13.53 -18.42 -0.79
N TYR A 266 12.38 -18.53 -0.12
CA TYR A 266 12.06 -19.67 0.74
C TYR A 266 12.01 -20.98 -0.06
N ARG A 267 11.36 -20.97 -1.23
CA ARG A 267 11.32 -22.13 -2.13
C ARG A 267 12.72 -22.53 -2.58
N LEU A 268 13.57 -21.57 -2.93
CA LEU A 268 14.95 -21.82 -3.34
C LEU A 268 15.81 -22.33 -2.18
N THR A 269 15.62 -21.78 -0.97
CA THR A 269 16.31 -22.20 0.25
C THR A 269 15.94 -23.64 0.63
N GLY A 270 14.65 -23.98 0.61
CA GLY A 270 14.19 -25.35 0.83
C GLY A 270 14.77 -26.33 -0.20
N PHE A 271 14.76 -25.96 -1.49
CA PHE A 271 15.40 -26.76 -2.54
C PHE A 271 16.89 -27.00 -2.26
N MET A 272 17.64 -25.95 -1.90
CA MET A 272 19.06 -26.05 -1.61
C MET A 272 19.36 -26.88 -0.34
N LEU A 273 18.49 -26.82 0.67
CA LEU A 273 18.62 -27.63 1.88
C LEU A 273 18.40 -29.12 1.61
N GLU A 274 17.53 -29.49 0.68
CA GLU A 274 17.23 -30.89 0.35
C GLU A 274 18.16 -31.47 -0.73
N ASN A 275 18.48 -30.70 -1.77
CA ASN A 275 19.22 -31.17 -2.94
C ASN A 275 20.68 -30.69 -3.00
N GLY A 276 21.05 -29.69 -2.19
CA GLY A 276 22.33 -29.01 -2.29
C GLY A 276 22.32 -27.90 -3.36
N THR A 277 23.49 -27.32 -3.61
CA THR A 277 23.65 -26.11 -4.43
C THR A 277 24.27 -26.35 -5.81
N SER A 278 24.61 -27.60 -6.15
CA SER A 278 25.29 -27.94 -7.42
C SER A 278 24.48 -27.57 -8.66
N ASP A 279 23.15 -27.63 -8.56
CA ASP A 279 22.21 -27.37 -9.65
C ASP A 279 21.68 -25.93 -9.63
N CYS A 280 22.37 -25.03 -8.91
CA CYS A 280 21.98 -23.64 -8.71
C CYS A 280 23.00 -22.66 -9.28
N ASN A 281 22.51 -21.59 -9.91
CA ASN A 281 23.25 -20.36 -10.13
C ASN A 281 23.08 -19.44 -8.92
N LEU A 282 24.20 -19.06 -8.29
CA LEU A 282 24.24 -18.33 -7.02
C LEU A 282 24.97 -16.97 -7.17
N PRO A 283 24.38 -15.98 -7.88
CA PRO A 283 24.93 -14.63 -7.96
C PRO A 283 24.94 -13.93 -6.58
N GLU A 284 25.73 -12.87 -6.40
CA GLU A 284 25.83 -12.17 -5.09
C GLU A 284 24.47 -11.66 -4.60
N ASN A 285 23.62 -11.15 -5.50
CA ASN A 285 22.29 -10.67 -5.16
C ASN A 285 21.27 -11.84 -5.10
N PRO A 286 20.56 -12.01 -3.96
CA PRO A 286 19.65 -13.13 -3.72
C PRO A 286 18.43 -13.17 -4.64
N LEU A 287 17.96 -12.03 -5.19
CA LEU A 287 16.81 -12.00 -6.09
C LEU A 287 17.05 -12.76 -7.40
N PHE A 288 18.32 -12.95 -7.80
CA PHE A 288 18.68 -13.59 -9.06
C PHE A 288 19.11 -15.06 -8.90
N ILE A 289 18.98 -15.64 -7.70
CA ILE A 289 19.24 -17.07 -7.49
C ILE A 289 18.27 -17.89 -8.34
N ALA A 290 18.79 -18.91 -9.00
CA ALA A 290 17.99 -19.88 -9.73
C ALA A 290 18.54 -21.29 -9.56
N CYS A 291 17.66 -22.27 -9.41
CA CYS A 291 18.00 -23.68 -9.20
C CYS A 291 17.18 -24.59 -10.12
N GLY A 292 17.67 -25.81 -10.39
CA GLY A 292 16.91 -26.86 -11.10
C GLY A 292 16.71 -26.58 -12.59
N GLY A 293 17.71 -25.99 -13.26
CA GLY A 293 17.70 -25.78 -14.72
C GLY A 293 16.87 -24.58 -15.22
N ARG A 294 16.23 -23.80 -14.33
CA ARG A 294 15.61 -22.51 -14.70
C ARG A 294 16.72 -21.47 -14.95
N GLN A 295 16.88 -20.99 -16.18
CA GLN A 295 17.79 -19.89 -16.49
C GLN A 295 17.09 -18.53 -16.29
N THR A 296 17.54 -17.74 -15.31
CA THR A 296 17.38 -16.29 -15.33
C THR A 296 18.60 -15.69 -16.02
N LYS A 297 18.41 -14.84 -17.04
CA LYS A 297 19.53 -14.14 -17.68
C LYS A 297 20.17 -13.22 -16.64
N PRO A 298 21.47 -13.35 -16.33
CA PRO A 298 22.12 -12.43 -15.42
C PRO A 298 22.37 -11.11 -16.15
N GLN A 299 21.75 -10.01 -15.70
CA GLN A 299 22.36 -8.70 -15.89
C GLN A 299 23.36 -8.53 -14.75
N SER A 300 24.65 -8.61 -15.09
CA SER A 300 25.73 -8.32 -14.15
C SER A 300 25.76 -6.82 -13.85
N SER A 301 24.95 -6.35 -12.91
CA SER A 301 25.18 -5.05 -12.29
C SER A 301 26.06 -5.27 -11.06
N GLN A 302 27.27 -4.71 -11.06
CA GLN A 302 28.05 -4.59 -9.83
C GLN A 302 27.20 -3.85 -8.79
N VAL A 303 26.96 -4.47 -7.63
CA VAL A 303 26.28 -3.82 -6.51
C VAL A 303 27.15 -2.65 -6.06
N GLN A 304 26.71 -1.42 -6.34
CA GLN A 304 27.39 -0.22 -5.87
C GLN A 304 27.09 -0.06 -4.37
N LYS A 305 28.02 -0.52 -3.52
CA LYS A 305 27.96 -0.36 -2.07
C LYS A 305 28.34 1.08 -1.71
N ASN A 306 27.35 1.94 -1.50
CA ASN A 306 27.58 3.29 -0.99
C ASN A 306 27.65 3.25 0.54
N TYR A 307 28.87 3.10 1.07
CA TYR A 307 29.14 3.16 2.50
C TYR A 307 28.94 4.59 3.03
N PHE A 308 27.86 4.82 3.79
CA PHE A 308 27.72 6.04 4.60
C PHE A 308 28.12 5.76 6.04
N HIS A 309 29.34 6.17 6.40
CA HIS A 309 29.83 6.10 7.78
C HIS A 309 29.46 7.35 8.58
N ARG A 310 28.95 7.15 9.80
CA ARG A 310 29.01 8.17 10.84
C ARG A 310 29.37 7.55 12.19
N ASN A 311 30.46 8.04 12.77
CA ASN A 311 30.88 7.67 14.12
C ASN A 311 29.94 8.33 15.14
N VAL A 312 29.15 7.53 15.84
CA VAL A 312 28.45 7.95 17.06
C VAL A 312 28.94 7.10 18.21
N THR A 313 29.67 7.72 19.13
CA THR A 313 30.12 7.11 20.39
C THR A 313 29.00 7.24 21.42
N ALA A 314 28.23 6.17 21.63
CA ALA A 314 27.36 6.03 22.78
C ALA A 314 27.76 4.75 23.53
N SER A 315 28.13 4.90 24.80
CA SER A 315 28.52 3.81 25.69
C SER A 315 27.46 3.64 26.76
N LEU A 316 26.63 2.59 26.67
CA LEU A 316 25.84 2.13 27.81
C LEU A 316 26.67 1.10 28.59
N THR A 317 27.37 1.60 29.60
CA THR A 317 27.93 0.76 30.67
C THR A 317 26.98 0.75 31.85
N LYS A 318 26.21 -0.34 32.03
CA LYS A 318 25.92 -0.96 33.35
C LYS A 318 24.96 -2.16 33.23
N ASN A 319 25.28 -3.18 34.04
CA ASN A 319 24.51 -4.39 34.34
C ASN A 319 22.99 -4.16 34.43
N THR A 320 22.29 -4.31 33.31
CA THR A 320 20.94 -4.86 33.33
C THR A 320 21.07 -6.37 33.48
N GLU A 321 20.32 -6.98 34.40
CA GLU A 321 20.21 -8.44 34.46
C GLU A 321 19.66 -8.90 33.11
N LYS A 322 20.54 -9.46 32.26
CA LYS A 322 20.15 -9.93 30.94
C LYS A 322 19.37 -11.23 31.14
N ASN A 323 18.11 -11.28 30.75
CA ASN A 323 17.31 -12.50 30.80
C ASN A 323 17.66 -13.38 29.59
N ILE A 324 18.86 -13.96 29.65
CA ILE A 324 19.45 -14.80 28.60
C ILE A 324 19.62 -16.20 29.17
N ASN A 325 18.92 -17.16 28.55
CA ASN A 325 19.09 -18.57 28.86
C ASN A 325 20.03 -19.21 27.82
N TYR A 326 21.16 -19.73 28.28
CA TYR A 326 22.15 -20.38 27.43
C TYR A 326 21.78 -21.84 27.21
N THR A 327 21.72 -22.24 25.94
CA THR A 327 21.56 -23.63 25.52
C THR A 327 22.89 -24.18 25.01
N LYS A 328 22.92 -25.47 24.66
CA LYS A 328 24.12 -26.10 24.11
C LYS A 328 24.54 -25.48 22.77
N ARG A 329 23.58 -25.12 21.91
CA ARG A 329 23.82 -24.62 20.54
C ARG A 329 23.60 -23.12 20.35
N GLY A 330 22.89 -22.47 21.26
CA GLY A 330 22.49 -21.08 21.10
C GLY A 330 22.04 -20.42 22.39
N VAL A 331 21.32 -19.31 22.26
CA VAL A 331 20.76 -18.56 23.38
C VAL A 331 19.28 -18.28 23.15
N ALA A 332 18.50 -18.32 24.22
CA ALA A 332 17.11 -17.89 24.24
C ALA A 332 17.00 -16.57 25.02
N PHE A 333 16.31 -15.60 24.45
CA PHE A 333 16.02 -14.32 25.06
C PHE A 333 14.57 -14.28 25.50
N SER A 334 14.32 -13.67 26.65
CA SER A 334 12.98 -13.41 27.16
C SER A 334 12.92 -12.02 27.80
N VAL A 335 11.71 -11.51 27.97
CA VAL A 335 11.45 -10.30 28.76
C VAL A 335 10.58 -10.65 29.97
N ASP A 336 10.73 -9.89 31.05
CA ASP A 336 9.95 -10.09 32.26
C ASP A 336 8.45 -9.85 32.01
N SER A 337 7.61 -10.56 32.78
CA SER A 337 6.15 -10.55 32.60
C SER A 337 5.53 -9.15 32.52
N TRP A 338 6.05 -8.17 33.28
CA TRP A 338 5.52 -6.81 33.30
C TRP A 338 5.58 -6.08 31.94
N THR A 339 6.64 -6.30 31.15
CA THR A 339 6.74 -5.71 29.80
C THR A 339 5.70 -6.32 28.88
N SER A 340 5.50 -7.65 28.99
CA SER A 340 4.50 -8.38 28.24
C SER A 340 3.08 -7.97 28.63
N ASP A 341 2.83 -7.66 29.90
CA ASP A 341 1.55 -7.15 30.40
C ASP A 341 1.28 -5.72 29.91
N SER A 342 2.30 -4.86 29.86
CA SER A 342 2.19 -3.50 29.34
C SER A 342 1.86 -3.49 27.84
N LEU A 343 2.48 -4.36 27.05
CA LEU A 343 2.18 -4.52 25.63
C LEU A 343 0.79 -5.11 25.42
N SER A 344 0.45 -6.16 26.17
CA SER A 344 -0.89 -6.76 26.13
C SER A 344 -1.96 -5.73 26.50
N PHE A 345 -1.69 -4.86 27.47
CA PHE A 345 -2.57 -3.74 27.82
C PHE A 345 -2.68 -2.71 26.67
N MET A 346 -1.58 -2.34 26.02
CA MET A 346 -1.65 -1.42 24.86
C MET A 346 -2.45 -2.02 23.70
N TYR A 347 -2.21 -3.29 23.35
CA TYR A 347 -2.98 -3.97 22.30
C TYR A 347 -4.44 -4.18 22.69
N GLN A 348 -4.73 -4.55 23.95
CA GLN A 348 -6.10 -4.64 24.43
C GLN A 348 -6.79 -3.28 24.50
N ALA A 349 -6.07 -2.18 24.71
CA ALA A 349 -6.61 -0.82 24.64
C ALA A 349 -6.81 -0.34 23.20
N LEU A 350 -6.00 -0.83 22.25
CA LEU A 350 -6.16 -0.60 20.81
C LEU A 350 -7.35 -1.42 20.26
N GLU A 351 -7.51 -2.68 20.68
CA GLU A 351 -8.63 -3.57 20.34
C GLU A 351 -9.93 -3.16 21.05
N ARG A 352 -9.85 -2.82 22.35
CA ARG A 352 -10.96 -2.16 23.05
C ARG A 352 -10.96 -0.69 22.66
N ASN A 353 -11.46 -0.42 21.46
CA ASN A 353 -12.06 0.86 21.09
C ASN A 353 -12.56 1.57 22.36
N ILE A 354 -11.95 2.72 22.70
CA ILE A 354 -12.44 3.61 23.76
C ILE A 354 -13.73 4.27 23.23
N ARG A 355 -14.75 3.43 23.00
CA ARG A 355 -16.11 3.82 22.68
C ARG A 355 -16.90 4.07 23.96
N MET A 356 -16.29 3.94 25.15
CA MET A 356 -16.98 4.02 26.45
C MET A 356 -16.38 4.99 27.48
N ILE A 357 -15.12 5.45 27.36
CA ILE A 357 -14.52 6.31 28.40
C ILE A 357 -14.68 7.81 28.07
N PHE A 358 -14.73 8.19 26.79
CA PHE A 358 -14.92 9.60 26.38
C PHE A 358 -16.23 9.89 25.65
N THR A 359 -17.05 8.89 25.35
CA THR A 359 -18.47 9.11 25.04
C THR A 359 -19.24 9.25 26.34
N GLY A 360 -18.94 10.30 27.10
CA GLY A 360 -19.97 10.87 27.96
C GLY A 360 -21.20 11.11 27.09
N SER A 361 -22.38 10.77 27.61
CA SER A 361 -23.71 10.79 27.00
C SER A 361 -24.04 12.07 26.23
N SER A 362 -23.41 12.27 25.08
CA SER A 362 -23.77 13.22 24.05
C SER A 362 -24.57 12.42 23.04
N GLN A 363 -25.83 12.79 22.86
CA GLN A 363 -26.64 12.29 21.76
C GLN A 363 -25.81 12.40 20.47
N ARG A 364 -25.51 11.26 19.83
CA ARG A 364 -24.86 11.28 18.52
C ARG A 364 -25.72 12.14 17.60
N PRO A 365 -25.16 13.10 16.85
CA PRO A 365 -25.94 13.91 15.93
C PRO A 365 -26.74 13.03 14.99
N LEU A 366 -28.02 13.35 14.74
CA LEU A 366 -28.94 12.60 13.87
C LEU A 366 -28.37 12.30 12.46
N LYS A 367 -27.39 13.08 12.00
CA LYS A 367 -26.71 12.94 10.70
C LYS A 367 -25.61 11.86 10.64
N HIS A 368 -25.22 11.26 11.76
CA HIS A 368 -24.19 10.22 11.78
C HIS A 368 -24.78 8.85 11.51
N VAL A 369 -24.37 8.21 10.42
CA VAL A 369 -24.81 6.87 10.04
C VAL A 369 -23.66 5.88 10.27
N SER A 370 -23.84 4.95 11.21
CA SER A 370 -22.80 3.98 11.57
C SER A 370 -23.16 2.52 11.27
N SER A 371 -24.40 2.26 10.86
CA SER A 371 -24.88 0.91 10.58
C SER A 371 -25.14 0.77 9.09
N PRO A 372 -24.37 -0.02 8.35
CA PRO A 372 -24.67 -0.34 6.96
C PRO A 372 -25.89 -1.25 6.87
N LEU A 373 -26.50 -1.32 5.69
CA LEU A 373 -27.53 -2.30 5.35
C LEU A 373 -26.97 -3.72 5.29
N ALA A 374 -25.75 -3.85 4.78
CA ALA A 374 -25.03 -5.11 4.59
C ALA A 374 -23.52 -4.87 4.53
N SER A 375 -22.75 -5.89 4.87
CA SER A 375 -21.29 -5.91 4.72
C SER A 375 -20.82 -7.15 3.95
N TYR A 376 -20.00 -6.94 2.93
CA TYR A 376 -19.41 -8.05 2.16
C TYR A 376 -17.93 -8.19 2.53
N PHE A 377 -17.48 -9.42 2.74
CA PHE A 377 -16.14 -9.72 3.24
C PHE A 377 -15.54 -10.97 2.60
N LEU A 378 -14.27 -11.25 2.92
CA LEU A 378 -13.54 -12.46 2.53
C LEU A 378 -12.90 -13.12 3.74
N SER A 379 -12.71 -14.44 3.67
CA SER A 379 -12.15 -15.25 4.75
C SER A 379 -10.63 -15.47 4.65
N LEU A 380 -9.97 -14.90 3.62
CA LEU A 380 -8.52 -14.99 3.43
C LEU A 380 -7.83 -13.65 3.72
N PRO A 381 -6.67 -13.66 4.42
CA PRO A 381 -5.98 -12.44 4.79
C PRO A 381 -5.34 -11.76 3.58
N TYR A 382 -5.12 -10.44 3.68
CA TYR A 382 -4.44 -9.61 2.66
C TYR A 382 -5.08 -9.59 1.27
N THR A 383 -6.34 -10.00 1.14
CA THR A 383 -7.03 -10.08 -0.16
C THR A 383 -7.32 -8.70 -0.79
N ARG A 384 -7.47 -7.65 0.05
CA ARG A 384 -7.74 -6.26 -0.34
C ARG A 384 -9.05 -6.08 -1.12
N LEU A 385 -10.13 -6.70 -0.63
CA LEU A 385 -11.47 -6.53 -1.19
C LEU A 385 -11.88 -5.06 -1.20
N GLY A 386 -12.41 -4.62 -2.34
CA GLY A 386 -12.87 -3.24 -2.52
C GLY A 386 -11.78 -2.28 -3.00
N TRP A 387 -10.62 -2.81 -3.41
CA TRP A 387 -9.55 -2.02 -4.02
C TRP A 387 -10.04 -1.23 -5.24
N ALA A 388 -10.71 -1.91 -6.16
CA ALA A 388 -11.37 -1.32 -7.32
C ALA A 388 -12.83 -1.79 -7.32
N MET A 389 -13.73 -0.90 -7.72
CA MET A 389 -15.16 -1.20 -7.87
C MET A 389 -15.70 -0.52 -9.11
N THR A 390 -16.63 -1.17 -9.80
CA THR A 390 -17.44 -0.55 -10.85
C THR A 390 -18.87 -1.08 -10.79
N SER A 391 -19.81 -0.33 -11.37
CA SER A 391 -21.22 -0.71 -11.43
C SER A 391 -21.75 -0.57 -12.84
N ALA A 392 -22.46 -1.61 -13.29
CA ALA A 392 -23.12 -1.68 -14.58
C ALA A 392 -24.16 -2.81 -14.54
N ASP A 393 -25.14 -2.79 -15.44
CA ASP A 393 -26.09 -3.89 -15.63
C ASP A 393 -25.44 -4.98 -16.51
N LEU A 394 -24.70 -5.90 -15.89
CA LEU A 394 -23.92 -6.93 -16.59
C LEU A 394 -24.80 -8.06 -17.13
N ASN A 395 -25.92 -8.33 -16.44
CA ASN A 395 -26.85 -9.39 -16.79
C ASN A 395 -28.01 -8.93 -17.68
N GLN A 396 -28.10 -7.62 -17.96
CA GLN A 396 -29.13 -6.95 -18.77
C GLN A 396 -30.55 -7.10 -18.19
N ASP A 397 -30.68 -7.13 -16.87
CA ASP A 397 -31.98 -7.23 -16.18
C ASP A 397 -32.60 -5.86 -15.84
N GLY A 398 -31.90 -4.76 -16.12
CA GLY A 398 -32.34 -3.39 -15.85
C GLY A 398 -31.92 -2.87 -14.47
N HIS A 399 -31.15 -3.64 -13.70
CA HIS A 399 -30.63 -3.25 -12.39
C HIS A 399 -29.10 -3.16 -12.42
N GLY A 400 -28.55 -2.22 -11.65
CA GLY A 400 -27.11 -2.09 -11.52
C GLY A 400 -26.52 -3.26 -10.73
N ASP A 401 -25.49 -3.89 -11.29
CA ASP A 401 -24.67 -4.89 -10.64
C ASP A 401 -23.40 -4.25 -10.06
N LEU A 402 -22.73 -4.98 -9.18
CA LEU A 402 -21.45 -4.57 -8.58
C LEU A 402 -20.34 -5.53 -9.00
N VAL A 403 -19.24 -4.97 -9.48
CA VAL A 403 -17.97 -5.69 -9.73
C VAL A 403 -16.92 -5.20 -8.75
N VAL A 404 -16.24 -6.13 -8.09
CA VAL A 404 -15.30 -5.82 -7.00
C VAL A 404 -13.97 -6.52 -7.22
N GLY A 405 -12.88 -5.76 -7.19
CA GLY A 405 -11.51 -6.27 -7.22
C GLY A 405 -10.95 -6.58 -5.83
N ALA A 406 -10.19 -7.67 -5.75
CA ALA A 406 -9.40 -8.10 -4.60
C ALA A 406 -7.99 -8.52 -5.11
N PRO A 407 -7.13 -7.56 -5.48
CA PRO A 407 -5.85 -7.84 -6.14
C PRO A 407 -4.83 -8.56 -5.26
N GLY A 408 -4.99 -8.51 -3.93
CA GLY A 408 -4.16 -9.26 -2.99
C GLY A 408 -4.59 -10.71 -2.80
N TYR A 409 -5.65 -11.18 -3.49
CA TYR A 409 -6.12 -12.55 -3.37
C TYR A 409 -5.01 -13.55 -3.68
N SER A 410 -4.81 -14.47 -2.73
CA SER A 410 -3.78 -15.50 -2.76
C SER A 410 -4.40 -16.86 -2.47
N ARG A 411 -3.88 -17.90 -3.12
CA ARG A 411 -4.20 -19.30 -2.81
C ARG A 411 -2.90 -20.12 -2.84
N PRO A 412 -2.89 -21.35 -2.31
CA PRO A 412 -1.70 -22.21 -2.34
C PRO A 412 -1.05 -22.27 -3.74
N GLY A 413 0.25 -21.96 -3.82
CA GLY A 413 1.03 -21.93 -5.08
C GLY A 413 0.80 -20.71 -5.98
N HIS A 414 -0.10 -19.80 -5.61
CA HIS A 414 -0.55 -18.66 -6.42
C HIS A 414 -0.74 -17.43 -5.53
N ILE A 415 0.36 -16.73 -5.27
CA ILE A 415 0.43 -15.60 -4.34
C ILE A 415 0.09 -14.31 -5.10
N HIS A 416 -0.78 -13.47 -4.55
CA HIS A 416 -1.20 -12.18 -5.12
C HIS A 416 -1.62 -12.28 -6.60
N VAL A 417 -2.24 -13.40 -6.99
CA VAL A 417 -2.78 -13.55 -8.35
C VAL A 417 -3.93 -12.59 -8.60
N GLY A 418 -4.68 -12.27 -7.55
CA GLY A 418 -5.82 -11.37 -7.58
C GLY A 418 -7.12 -12.04 -8.05
N ARG A 419 -8.25 -11.44 -7.70
CA ARG A 419 -9.59 -11.96 -7.99
C ARG A 419 -10.59 -10.82 -8.19
N VAL A 420 -11.62 -11.08 -8.97
CA VAL A 420 -12.77 -10.19 -9.21
C VAL A 420 -14.06 -10.94 -8.89
N TYR A 421 -14.97 -10.28 -8.18
CA TYR A 421 -16.28 -10.80 -7.80
C TYR A 421 -17.39 -10.02 -8.51
N LEU A 422 -18.41 -10.73 -8.99
CA LEU A 422 -19.60 -10.19 -9.60
C LEU A 422 -20.79 -10.44 -8.66
N ILE A 423 -21.50 -9.37 -8.31
CA ILE A 423 -22.67 -9.41 -7.44
C ILE A 423 -23.81 -8.74 -8.19
N TYR A 424 -24.82 -9.53 -8.54
CA TYR A 424 -25.97 -9.01 -9.27
C TYR A 424 -26.96 -8.32 -8.34
N GLY A 425 -27.44 -7.17 -8.81
CA GLY A 425 -28.54 -6.44 -8.19
C GLY A 425 -29.88 -7.06 -8.54
N ASN A 426 -30.94 -6.55 -7.94
CA ASN A 426 -32.32 -6.78 -8.38
C ASN A 426 -33.16 -5.53 -8.05
N GLU A 427 -34.48 -5.60 -8.20
CA GLU A 427 -35.41 -4.49 -7.88
C GLU A 427 -35.24 -3.91 -6.46
N LEU A 428 -34.74 -4.68 -5.49
CA LEU A 428 -34.47 -4.24 -4.12
C LEU A 428 -33.06 -3.69 -3.90
N GLY A 429 -32.22 -3.66 -4.95
CA GLY A 429 -30.81 -3.30 -4.92
C GLY A 429 -29.90 -4.52 -4.75
N LEU A 430 -28.67 -4.28 -4.28
CA LEU A 430 -27.74 -5.32 -3.86
C LEU A 430 -28.30 -6.11 -2.66
N PRO A 431 -27.94 -7.41 -2.50
CA PRO A 431 -28.38 -8.23 -1.38
C PRO A 431 -28.18 -7.55 -0.01
N PRO A 432 -29.25 -7.28 0.76
CA PRO A 432 -29.19 -6.54 2.02
C PRO A 432 -28.87 -7.48 3.21
N ILE A 433 -27.93 -8.40 3.01
CA ILE A 433 -27.42 -9.34 4.01
C ILE A 433 -25.90 -9.37 3.94
N ASP A 434 -25.25 -9.69 5.05
CA ASP A 434 -23.80 -9.86 5.03
C ASP A 434 -23.41 -11.09 4.18
N LEU A 435 -22.38 -10.95 3.34
CA LEU A 435 -21.96 -12.00 2.39
C LEU A 435 -20.47 -12.31 2.51
N ASP A 436 -20.14 -13.60 2.52
CA ASP A 436 -18.79 -14.10 2.24
C ASP A 436 -18.66 -14.33 0.73
N LEU A 437 -17.99 -13.41 0.04
CA LEU A 437 -17.98 -13.40 -1.43
C LEU A 437 -17.26 -14.60 -2.04
N ASP A 438 -16.40 -15.30 -1.29
CA ASP A 438 -15.79 -16.56 -1.75
C ASP A 438 -16.83 -17.68 -1.89
N LYS A 439 -17.98 -17.56 -1.22
CA LYS A 439 -19.05 -18.57 -1.21
C LYS A 439 -20.31 -18.12 -1.93
N GLU A 440 -20.59 -16.83 -1.88
CA GLU A 440 -21.93 -16.29 -2.20
C GLU A 440 -21.93 -15.32 -3.40
N ALA A 441 -20.78 -14.97 -3.98
CA ALA A 441 -20.75 -14.18 -5.20
C ALA A 441 -21.40 -14.93 -6.38
N HIS A 442 -22.06 -14.19 -7.28
CA HIS A 442 -22.72 -14.76 -8.45
C HIS A 442 -21.74 -15.17 -9.54
N GLY A 443 -20.60 -14.47 -9.63
CA GLY A 443 -19.50 -14.79 -10.53
C GLY A 443 -18.15 -14.47 -9.90
N VAL A 444 -17.14 -15.25 -10.26
CA VAL A 444 -15.76 -15.07 -9.79
C VAL A 444 -14.81 -15.25 -10.96
N LEU A 445 -13.92 -14.27 -11.17
CA LEU A 445 -12.81 -14.34 -12.11
C LEU A 445 -11.50 -14.29 -11.33
N GLU A 446 -10.56 -15.17 -11.65
CA GLU A 446 -9.28 -15.25 -10.95
C GLU A 446 -8.11 -14.93 -11.90
N GLY A 447 -7.13 -14.20 -11.39
CA GLY A 447 -5.87 -13.99 -12.09
C GLY A 447 -5.04 -15.28 -12.14
N PHE A 448 -4.11 -15.33 -13.10
CA PHE A 448 -3.31 -16.55 -13.35
C PHE A 448 -1.79 -16.32 -13.23
N GLN A 449 -1.34 -15.07 -13.19
CA GLN A 449 0.08 -14.72 -13.05
C GLN A 449 0.44 -14.50 -11.57
N PRO A 450 1.46 -15.17 -11.02
CA PRO A 450 1.95 -14.91 -9.66
C PRO A 450 2.30 -13.44 -9.47
N SER A 451 1.81 -12.86 -8.37
CA SER A 451 1.90 -11.42 -8.09
C SER A 451 1.41 -10.53 -9.22
N GLY A 452 0.46 -11.02 -10.05
CA GLY A 452 -0.11 -10.26 -11.16
C GLY A 452 -1.03 -9.13 -10.71
N ARG A 453 -1.61 -9.24 -9.50
CA ARG A 453 -2.59 -8.30 -8.92
C ARG A 453 -3.80 -8.06 -9.83
N PHE A 454 -4.38 -9.14 -10.34
CA PHE A 454 -5.62 -9.09 -11.14
C PHE A 454 -6.77 -8.48 -10.33
N GLY A 455 -7.52 -7.55 -10.93
CA GLY A 455 -8.59 -6.81 -10.25
C GLY A 455 -8.13 -5.48 -9.63
N SER A 456 -6.93 -5.00 -9.98
CA SER A 456 -6.45 -3.69 -9.53
C SER A 456 -7.19 -2.50 -10.16
N ALA A 457 -7.81 -2.70 -11.33
CA ALA A 457 -8.65 -1.72 -12.00
C ALA A 457 -9.75 -2.44 -12.79
N LEU A 458 -10.90 -1.79 -12.95
CA LEU A 458 -12.09 -2.36 -13.58
C LEU A 458 -12.76 -1.32 -14.48
N ALA A 459 -13.19 -1.74 -15.67
CA ALA A 459 -14.08 -0.95 -16.53
C ALA A 459 -15.08 -1.88 -17.22
N VAL A 460 -16.32 -1.39 -17.39
CA VAL A 460 -17.37 -2.09 -18.12
C VAL A 460 -17.73 -1.28 -19.36
N LEU A 461 -17.77 -1.93 -20.51
CA LEU A 461 -18.08 -1.38 -21.83
C LEU A 461 -18.43 -2.50 -22.80
N ASP A 462 -19.09 -2.21 -23.91
CA ASP A 462 -19.25 -3.17 -25.01
C ASP A 462 -18.04 -3.04 -25.96
N PHE A 463 -16.95 -3.76 -25.66
CA PHE A 463 -15.69 -3.57 -26.37
C PHE A 463 -15.74 -4.19 -27.77
N ASN A 464 -16.48 -5.30 -27.91
CA ASN A 464 -16.64 -6.00 -29.19
C ASN A 464 -17.89 -5.56 -29.99
N LYS A 465 -18.66 -4.57 -29.51
CA LYS A 465 -19.86 -4.03 -30.17
C LYS A 465 -20.92 -5.08 -30.49
N ASP A 466 -21.12 -6.06 -29.61
CA ASP A 466 -22.13 -7.12 -29.78
C ASP A 466 -23.48 -6.82 -29.07
N GLY A 467 -23.55 -5.68 -28.38
CA GLY A 467 -24.69 -5.22 -27.60
C GLY A 467 -24.75 -5.78 -26.18
N VAL A 468 -23.68 -6.42 -25.69
CA VAL A 468 -23.56 -6.96 -24.33
C VAL A 468 -22.40 -6.28 -23.60
N PRO A 469 -22.55 -5.92 -22.32
CA PRO A 469 -21.44 -5.37 -21.54
C PRO A 469 -20.32 -6.38 -21.32
N ASP A 470 -19.11 -5.99 -21.67
CA ASP A 470 -17.85 -6.69 -21.40
C ASP A 470 -17.17 -6.11 -20.15
N LEU A 471 -16.25 -6.89 -19.57
CA LEU A 471 -15.46 -6.48 -18.41
C LEU A 471 -13.97 -6.46 -18.75
N ALA A 472 -13.36 -5.28 -18.64
CA ALA A 472 -11.91 -5.10 -18.67
C ALA A 472 -11.35 -5.09 -17.24
N VAL A 473 -10.32 -5.91 -17.00
CA VAL A 473 -9.68 -6.09 -15.70
C VAL A 473 -8.17 -5.82 -15.80
N GLY A 474 -7.67 -4.90 -14.98
CA GLY A 474 -6.26 -4.56 -14.87
C GLY A 474 -5.48 -5.51 -13.97
N ALA A 475 -4.24 -5.81 -14.36
CA ALA A 475 -3.28 -6.61 -13.61
C ALA A 475 -1.86 -5.98 -13.75
N PRO A 476 -1.60 -4.85 -13.06
CA PRO A 476 -0.42 -4.02 -13.30
C PRO A 476 0.91 -4.70 -12.94
N SER A 477 0.89 -5.73 -12.08
CA SER A 477 2.10 -6.39 -11.60
C SER A 477 2.46 -7.67 -12.38
N VAL A 478 1.80 -7.94 -13.51
CA VAL A 478 2.20 -9.04 -14.41
C VAL A 478 3.66 -8.87 -14.84
N GLY A 479 4.45 -9.94 -14.71
CA GLY A 479 5.89 -9.95 -14.98
C GLY A 479 6.76 -9.71 -13.73
N SER A 480 6.18 -9.73 -12.53
CA SER A 480 6.88 -9.59 -11.24
C SER A 480 7.97 -10.65 -11.04
N GLU A 481 7.71 -11.93 -11.31
CA GLU A 481 8.70 -13.02 -11.17
C GLU A 481 9.98 -12.82 -12.00
N GLN A 482 9.92 -12.00 -13.06
CA GLN A 482 11.04 -11.66 -13.91
C GLN A 482 11.60 -10.25 -13.64
N LEU A 483 11.13 -9.58 -12.57
CA LEU A 483 11.43 -8.19 -12.24
C LEU A 483 11.07 -7.18 -13.35
N THR A 484 10.11 -7.53 -14.21
CA THR A 484 9.76 -6.70 -15.37
C THR A 484 8.53 -5.82 -15.15
N TYR A 485 7.53 -6.24 -14.36
CA TYR A 485 6.31 -5.46 -14.06
C TYR A 485 5.70 -4.77 -15.29
N LYS A 486 5.52 -5.52 -16.38
CA LYS A 486 4.94 -5.02 -17.63
C LYS A 486 3.45 -4.70 -17.48
N GLY A 487 2.76 -5.45 -16.64
CA GLY A 487 1.31 -5.36 -16.47
C GLY A 487 0.54 -5.90 -17.68
N ALA A 488 -0.78 -6.02 -17.52
CA ALA A 488 -1.71 -6.44 -18.55
C ALA A 488 -3.13 -5.94 -18.27
N VAL A 489 -3.95 -5.88 -19.31
CA VAL A 489 -5.42 -5.74 -19.19
C VAL A 489 -6.06 -6.95 -19.87
N TYR A 490 -7.01 -7.57 -19.18
CA TYR A 490 -7.75 -8.74 -19.66
C TYR A 490 -9.20 -8.34 -19.91
N VAL A 491 -9.70 -8.59 -21.11
CA VAL A 491 -11.10 -8.31 -21.47
C VAL A 491 -11.87 -9.61 -21.56
N TYR A 492 -12.98 -9.66 -20.83
CA TYR A 492 -13.91 -10.78 -20.77
C TYR A 492 -15.19 -10.36 -21.46
N PHE A 493 -15.55 -11.05 -22.54
CA PHE A 493 -16.80 -10.76 -23.22
C PHE A 493 -17.98 -11.24 -22.40
N GLY A 494 -19.00 -10.40 -22.34
CA GLY A 494 -20.24 -10.68 -21.65
C GLY A 494 -21.07 -11.75 -22.35
N SER A 495 -22.17 -12.12 -21.73
CA SER A 495 -23.23 -12.87 -22.41
C SER A 495 -24.59 -12.35 -21.94
N LYS A 496 -25.63 -12.51 -22.76
CA LYS A 496 -27.01 -12.12 -22.43
C LYS A 496 -27.62 -12.78 -21.18
N ARG A 497 -26.87 -13.68 -20.52
CA ARG A 497 -27.25 -14.32 -19.25
C ARG A 497 -26.43 -13.79 -18.06
N GLY A 498 -25.62 -12.76 -18.27
CA GLY A 498 -24.67 -12.19 -17.29
C GLY A 498 -23.44 -13.05 -17.03
N SER A 499 -23.36 -14.28 -17.53
CA SER A 499 -22.19 -15.13 -17.31
C SER A 499 -20.98 -14.67 -18.14
N MET A 500 -19.79 -14.73 -17.54
CA MET A 500 -18.51 -14.52 -18.23
C MET A 500 -17.70 -15.82 -18.25
N SER A 501 -16.92 -16.01 -19.31
CA SER A 501 -15.94 -17.10 -19.40
C SER A 501 -14.87 -16.95 -18.29
N PRO A 502 -14.37 -18.05 -17.70
CA PRO A 502 -13.27 -17.96 -16.74
C PRO A 502 -11.94 -17.53 -17.38
N SER A 503 -11.81 -17.64 -18.72
CA SER A 503 -10.63 -17.19 -19.48
C SER A 503 -10.96 -15.92 -20.26
N PRO A 504 -10.02 -14.95 -20.34
CA PRO A 504 -10.24 -13.71 -21.07
C PRO A 504 -10.29 -13.97 -22.58
N ASN A 505 -11.10 -13.16 -23.27
CA ASN A 505 -11.18 -13.16 -24.73
C ASN A 505 -10.02 -12.40 -25.36
N ILE A 506 -9.64 -11.26 -24.77
CA ILE A 506 -8.52 -10.43 -25.23
C ILE A 506 -7.54 -10.18 -24.09
N THR A 507 -6.25 -10.28 -24.39
CA THR A 507 -5.17 -9.77 -23.54
C THR A 507 -4.48 -8.58 -24.20
N ILE A 508 -4.50 -7.44 -23.51
CA ILE A 508 -3.74 -6.24 -23.88
C ILE A 508 -2.45 -6.26 -23.06
N SER A 509 -1.31 -6.17 -23.74
CA SER A 509 0.02 -6.28 -23.14
C SER A 509 0.87 -5.05 -23.42
N CYS A 510 1.90 -4.87 -22.59
CA CYS A 510 2.92 -3.84 -22.77
C CYS A 510 4.30 -4.50 -22.85
N GLN A 511 5.18 -3.99 -23.72
CA GLN A 511 6.54 -4.55 -23.85
C GLN A 511 7.55 -3.91 -22.92
N ASP A 512 7.30 -2.68 -22.47
CA ASP A 512 8.22 -1.93 -21.64
C ASP A 512 8.30 -2.49 -20.22
N THR A 513 9.52 -2.67 -19.73
CA THR A 513 9.76 -2.94 -18.31
C THR A 513 9.25 -1.76 -17.47
N TYR A 514 8.58 -2.08 -16.37
CA TYR A 514 7.90 -1.17 -15.46
C TYR A 514 6.69 -0.45 -16.08
N CYS A 515 6.17 -0.93 -17.20
CA CYS A 515 4.96 -0.35 -17.81
C CYS A 515 3.76 -0.33 -16.84
N ASN A 516 3.62 -1.35 -16.00
CA ASN A 516 2.51 -1.47 -15.04
C ASN A 516 1.13 -1.25 -15.70
N LEU A 517 0.94 -1.81 -16.89
CA LEU A 517 -0.29 -1.65 -17.67
C LEU A 517 -1.52 -2.12 -16.88
N GLY A 518 -2.58 -1.31 -16.89
CA GLY A 518 -3.84 -1.63 -16.19
C GLY A 518 -3.91 -1.11 -14.75
N TRP A 519 -3.20 -0.01 -14.44
CA TRP A 519 -3.30 0.67 -13.15
C TRP A 519 -4.65 1.37 -12.94
N ALA A 520 -5.16 2.04 -13.98
CA ALA A 520 -6.47 2.68 -13.98
C ALA A 520 -7.17 2.38 -15.31
N LEU A 521 -8.48 2.16 -15.26
CA LEU A 521 -9.32 1.90 -16.43
C LEU A 521 -10.56 2.79 -16.38
N VAL A 522 -10.99 3.31 -17.53
CA VAL A 522 -12.28 3.99 -17.68
C VAL A 522 -12.84 3.73 -19.07
N ALA A 523 -14.16 3.66 -19.18
CA ALA A 523 -14.87 3.62 -20.45
C ALA A 523 -15.29 5.05 -20.83
N ALA A 524 -14.91 5.51 -22.02
CA ALA A 524 -15.27 6.84 -22.53
C ALA A 524 -15.23 6.84 -24.06
N ASP A 525 -16.13 7.59 -24.71
CA ASP A 525 -16.14 7.71 -26.18
C ASP A 525 -14.96 8.58 -26.66
N MET A 526 -13.92 7.95 -27.19
CA MET A 526 -12.65 8.58 -27.56
C MET A 526 -12.56 8.92 -29.05
N ASN A 527 -13.50 8.45 -29.87
CA ASN A 527 -13.52 8.67 -31.32
C ASN A 527 -14.75 9.46 -31.82
N GLY A 528 -15.71 9.75 -30.94
CA GLY A 528 -16.94 10.48 -31.22
C GLY A 528 -18.04 9.65 -31.87
N ASP A 529 -17.97 8.31 -31.81
CA ASP A 529 -18.95 7.39 -32.39
C ASP A 529 -20.13 7.06 -31.46
N ARG A 530 -20.12 7.63 -30.24
CA ARG A 530 -21.10 7.45 -29.14
C ARG A 530 -21.04 6.10 -28.44
N GLU A 531 -20.08 5.25 -28.78
CA GLU A 531 -19.83 4.01 -28.07
C GLU A 531 -18.62 4.21 -27.14
N PRO A 532 -18.66 3.75 -25.89
CA PRO A 532 -17.51 3.86 -25.00
C PRO A 532 -16.33 3.04 -25.49
N ASP A 533 -15.14 3.63 -25.44
CA ASP A 533 -13.85 3.01 -25.74
C ASP A 533 -13.08 2.73 -24.45
N LEU A 534 -12.15 1.77 -24.50
CA LEU A 534 -11.33 1.41 -23.34
C LEU A 534 -10.14 2.35 -23.19
N VAL A 535 -10.09 3.13 -22.10
CA VAL A 535 -8.95 3.99 -21.75
C VAL A 535 -8.17 3.37 -20.60
N ILE A 536 -6.84 3.30 -20.76
CA ILE A 536 -5.90 2.64 -19.84
C ILE A 536 -4.87 3.65 -19.35
N GLY A 537 -4.76 3.81 -18.04
CA GLY A 537 -3.74 4.61 -17.36
C GLY A 537 -2.61 3.73 -16.84
N SER A 538 -1.38 4.19 -16.96
CA SER A 538 -0.18 3.44 -16.55
C SER A 538 0.89 4.41 -16.03
N PRO A 539 0.77 4.89 -14.77
CA PRO A 539 1.58 5.97 -14.23
C PRO A 539 3.06 5.63 -14.07
N PHE A 540 3.39 4.35 -13.85
CA PHE A 540 4.78 3.92 -13.68
C PHE A 540 5.48 3.63 -15.00
N ALA A 541 4.76 3.67 -16.12
CA ALA A 541 5.35 3.39 -17.42
C ALA A 541 6.51 4.35 -17.73
N PRO A 542 7.58 3.87 -18.39
CA PRO A 542 8.71 4.70 -18.77
C PRO A 542 8.28 5.94 -19.56
N GLY A 543 7.45 5.79 -20.58
CA GLY A 543 6.95 6.91 -21.40
C GLY A 543 8.08 7.74 -22.03
N GLY A 544 9.23 7.11 -22.31
CA GLY A 544 10.46 7.81 -22.77
C GLY A 544 11.36 8.36 -21.66
N GLY A 545 11.11 7.99 -20.40
CA GLY A 545 11.92 8.34 -19.23
C GLY A 545 11.69 7.37 -18.06
N LYS A 546 11.71 7.87 -16.82
CA LYS A 546 11.43 7.06 -15.62
C LYS A 546 10.07 7.42 -15.06
N GLN A 547 9.12 6.48 -15.07
CA GLN A 547 7.78 6.66 -14.51
C GLN A 547 7.10 7.97 -14.94
N LYS A 548 7.27 8.35 -16.21
CA LYS A 548 6.57 9.51 -16.76
C LYS A 548 5.07 9.26 -16.80
N GLY A 549 4.70 8.00 -17.04
CA GLY A 549 3.35 7.53 -17.20
C GLY A 549 2.86 7.65 -18.64
N ILE A 550 1.92 6.79 -19.00
CA ILE A 550 1.22 6.82 -20.29
C ILE A 550 -0.28 6.69 -20.07
N VAL A 551 -1.06 7.22 -21.02
CA VAL A 551 -2.49 6.92 -21.15
C VAL A 551 -2.74 6.50 -22.60
N ALA A 552 -3.40 5.37 -22.78
CA ALA A 552 -3.71 4.79 -24.08
C ALA A 552 -5.21 4.50 -24.18
N ALA A 553 -5.78 4.57 -25.38
CA ALA A 553 -7.16 4.19 -25.64
C ALA A 553 -7.27 3.27 -26.85
N PHE A 554 -8.14 2.26 -26.72
CA PHE A 554 -8.52 1.33 -27.79
C PHE A 554 -9.98 1.53 -28.14
N TYR A 555 -10.26 1.78 -29.41
CA TYR A 555 -11.63 1.96 -29.85
C TYR A 555 -12.39 0.64 -29.83
N SER A 556 -13.65 0.68 -29.43
CA SER A 556 -14.55 -0.48 -29.46
C SER A 556 -14.87 -0.84 -30.91
N ASP A 557 -14.78 -2.12 -31.26
CA ASP A 557 -14.87 -2.60 -32.65
C ASP A 557 -15.36 -4.05 -32.72
N SER A 558 -16.34 -4.30 -33.60
CA SER A 558 -16.84 -5.64 -33.95
C SER A 558 -15.75 -6.65 -34.32
N GLY A 559 -14.66 -6.18 -34.93
CA GLY A 559 -13.49 -6.97 -35.30
C GLY A 559 -12.71 -7.52 -34.11
N HIS A 560 -12.86 -6.96 -32.91
CA HIS A 560 -12.24 -7.48 -31.69
C HIS A 560 -12.73 -8.88 -31.33
N SER A 561 -13.93 -9.27 -31.77
CA SER A 561 -14.43 -10.66 -31.65
C SER A 561 -13.48 -11.71 -32.24
N ASN A 562 -12.62 -11.33 -33.19
CA ASN A 562 -11.67 -12.23 -33.86
C ASN A 562 -10.22 -12.05 -33.36
N LYS A 563 -10.00 -11.23 -32.33
CA LYS A 563 -8.67 -10.97 -31.76
C LYS A 563 -8.54 -11.65 -30.41
N GLU A 564 -7.33 -12.12 -30.11
CA GLU A 564 -6.98 -12.66 -28.79
C GLU A 564 -5.97 -11.78 -28.05
N LYS A 565 -5.22 -10.95 -28.78
CA LYS A 565 -4.10 -10.16 -28.25
C LYS A 565 -4.04 -8.78 -28.88
N LEU A 566 -3.76 -7.79 -28.03
CA LEU A 566 -3.43 -6.42 -28.42
C LEU A 566 -2.14 -5.99 -27.73
N ASP A 567 -1.42 -5.06 -28.36
CA ASP A 567 -0.25 -4.41 -27.77
C ASP A 567 -0.59 -2.94 -27.53
N VAL A 568 -0.28 -2.41 -26.35
CA VAL A 568 -0.54 -1.01 -25.99
C VAL A 568 0.09 -0.02 -26.96
N GLU A 569 1.23 -0.37 -27.58
CA GLU A 569 1.87 0.49 -28.58
C GLU A 569 1.06 0.61 -29.88
N ALA A 570 0.07 -0.26 -30.09
CA ALA A 570 -0.87 -0.20 -31.21
C ALA A 570 -2.22 0.44 -30.84
N ALA A 571 -2.30 1.12 -29.69
CA ALA A 571 -3.50 1.84 -29.29
C ALA A 571 -3.87 2.94 -30.30
N ASP A 572 -5.18 3.15 -30.50
CA ASP A 572 -5.71 4.13 -31.46
C ASP A 572 -5.41 5.57 -31.04
N TRP A 573 -5.28 5.81 -29.73
CA TRP A 573 -4.91 7.10 -29.15
C TRP A 573 -3.95 6.89 -27.97
N MET A 574 -2.92 7.73 -27.84
CA MET A 574 -1.97 7.66 -26.73
C MET A 574 -1.34 9.02 -26.40
N VAL A 575 -1.12 9.27 -25.11
CA VAL A 575 -0.32 10.38 -24.58
C VAL A 575 0.71 9.88 -23.56
N ARG A 576 1.82 10.61 -23.43
CA ARG A 576 2.94 10.28 -22.52
C ARG A 576 3.22 11.45 -21.58
N GLY A 577 3.64 11.15 -20.36
CA GLY A 577 3.95 12.16 -19.34
C GLY A 577 5.12 13.07 -19.73
N GLU A 578 5.06 14.31 -19.25
CA GLU A 578 6.04 15.34 -19.62
C GLU A 578 7.38 15.16 -18.89
N ALA A 579 7.37 14.67 -17.65
CA ALA A 579 8.52 14.65 -16.75
C ALA A 579 8.64 13.31 -16.00
N ASP A 580 9.88 12.95 -15.64
CA ASP A 580 10.15 11.75 -14.84
C ASP A 580 9.40 11.81 -13.51
N PHE A 581 8.85 10.66 -13.11
CA PHE A 581 8.05 10.46 -11.91
C PHE A 581 6.81 11.36 -11.82
N ALA A 582 6.30 11.87 -12.94
CA ALA A 582 5.06 12.67 -12.94
C ALA A 582 3.80 11.81 -12.74
N TRP A 583 3.88 10.50 -13.02
CA TRP A 583 2.78 9.55 -12.88
C TRP A 583 1.51 9.95 -13.66
N LEU A 584 1.67 10.36 -14.93
CA LEU A 584 0.53 10.63 -15.80
C LEU A 584 -0.33 9.36 -15.96
N GLY A 585 -1.64 9.49 -15.76
CA GLY A 585 -2.57 8.34 -15.84
C GLY A 585 -2.79 7.65 -14.51
N TYR A 586 -2.40 8.27 -13.40
CA TYR A 586 -2.68 7.77 -12.05
C TYR A 586 -4.18 7.71 -11.76
N SER A 587 -4.92 8.73 -12.18
CA SER A 587 -6.39 8.81 -12.13
C SER A 587 -6.93 9.21 -13.50
N LEU A 588 -8.09 8.66 -13.86
CA LEU A 588 -8.78 8.89 -15.12
C LEU A 588 -10.25 9.19 -14.85
N HIS A 589 -10.82 10.12 -15.61
CA HIS A 589 -12.26 10.40 -15.56
C HIS A 589 -12.75 10.89 -16.94
N GLY A 590 -13.74 10.21 -17.51
CA GLY A 590 -14.39 10.61 -18.75
C GLY A 590 -15.70 11.33 -18.48
N VAL A 591 -15.95 12.46 -19.16
CA VAL A 591 -17.20 13.22 -19.03
C VAL A 591 -17.61 13.82 -20.37
N SER A 592 -18.92 13.88 -20.65
CA SER A 592 -19.44 14.62 -21.80
C SER A 592 -19.68 16.08 -21.42
N VAL A 593 -19.08 17.01 -22.16
CA VAL A 593 -19.29 18.46 -22.04
C VAL A 593 -19.76 18.97 -23.39
N ASN A 594 -21.00 19.46 -23.47
CA ASN A 594 -21.64 19.92 -24.71
C ASN A 594 -21.55 18.91 -25.87
N ASN A 595 -21.91 17.65 -25.61
CA ASN A 595 -21.86 16.53 -26.56
C ASN A 595 -20.47 16.21 -27.11
N ARG A 596 -19.40 16.59 -26.39
CA ARG A 596 -18.03 16.18 -26.69
C ARG A 596 -17.42 15.50 -25.48
N THR A 597 -16.70 14.42 -25.69
CA THR A 597 -15.97 13.75 -24.61
C THR A 597 -14.77 14.59 -24.18
N LEU A 598 -14.70 14.85 -22.88
CA LEU A 598 -13.55 15.39 -22.18
C LEU A 598 -12.95 14.27 -21.33
N LEU A 599 -11.72 13.88 -21.65
CA LEU A 599 -10.93 12.97 -20.83
C LEU A 599 -10.05 13.78 -19.88
N LEU A 600 -10.21 13.53 -18.58
CA LEU A 600 -9.41 14.14 -17.52
C LEU A 600 -8.39 13.13 -17.01
N VAL A 601 -7.13 13.56 -16.93
CA VAL A 601 -6.00 12.70 -16.55
C VAL A 601 -5.22 13.33 -15.40
N GLY A 602 -5.12 12.62 -14.28
CA GLY A 602 -4.32 13.03 -13.13
C GLY A 602 -2.84 12.63 -13.24
N SER A 603 -1.98 13.48 -12.69
CA SER A 603 -0.52 13.35 -12.63
C SER A 603 -0.05 13.89 -11.27
N PRO A 604 -0.33 13.17 -10.16
CA PRO A 604 -0.26 13.71 -8.80
C PRO A 604 1.17 14.04 -8.33
N THR A 605 2.19 13.40 -8.87
CA THR A 605 3.60 13.65 -8.51
C THR A 605 4.28 14.60 -9.48
N TRP A 606 3.55 15.18 -10.42
CA TRP A 606 4.08 16.22 -11.30
C TRP A 606 4.66 17.39 -10.48
N LYS A 607 5.82 17.87 -10.93
CA LYS A 607 6.60 18.92 -10.30
C LYS A 607 6.81 20.08 -11.26
N ASN A 608 6.84 21.30 -10.73
CA ASN A 608 7.09 22.49 -11.53
C ASN A 608 8.60 22.73 -11.66
N THR A 609 9.14 22.49 -12.85
CA THR A 609 10.53 22.81 -13.17
C THR A 609 10.56 24.09 -14.00
N SER A 610 11.21 25.14 -13.47
CA SER A 610 11.50 26.33 -14.27
C SER A 610 12.48 25.94 -15.39
N SER A 611 12.04 26.04 -16.64
CA SER A 611 12.80 25.66 -17.85
C SER A 611 14.05 26.53 -18.11
N LEU A 612 14.39 27.45 -17.21
CA LEU A 612 15.56 28.33 -17.29
C LEU A 612 16.54 28.01 -16.16
N GLY A 613 17.44 27.07 -16.44
CA GLY A 613 18.73 26.97 -15.75
C GLY A 613 18.95 25.68 -14.96
N TYR A 614 19.64 24.73 -15.60
CA TYR A 614 20.43 23.68 -14.93
C TYR A 614 21.59 24.24 -14.07
N SER A 615 21.63 25.56 -13.86
CA SER A 615 22.70 26.25 -13.15
C SER A 615 22.08 27.22 -12.14
N PHE A 616 22.15 26.81 -10.87
CA PHE A 616 21.98 27.65 -9.68
C PHE A 616 20.53 28.07 -9.35
N HIS A 617 19.73 27.14 -8.80
CA HIS A 617 19.02 27.25 -7.50
C HIS A 617 17.92 26.17 -7.39
N THR A 618 18.21 25.05 -6.73
CA THR A 618 17.25 23.97 -6.39
C THR A 618 16.16 24.40 -5.38
N ARG A 619 16.06 25.69 -5.02
CA ARG A 619 15.21 26.18 -3.93
C ARG A 619 13.77 26.53 -4.34
N ASP A 620 13.49 26.68 -5.64
CA ASP A 620 12.16 27.06 -6.14
C ASP A 620 11.35 25.87 -6.73
N GLU A 621 11.96 24.70 -6.87
CA GLU A 621 11.26 23.48 -7.33
C GLU A 621 10.33 22.96 -6.23
N LYS A 622 9.04 22.90 -6.52
CA LYS A 622 8.04 22.30 -5.62
C LYS A 622 7.76 20.87 -6.08
N GLN A 623 8.20 19.89 -5.29
CA GLN A 623 7.92 18.47 -5.53
C GLN A 623 6.43 18.16 -5.36
N SER A 624 5.94 17.18 -6.12
CA SER A 624 4.60 16.59 -5.99
C SER A 624 3.46 17.62 -5.82
N LEU A 625 3.48 18.68 -6.64
CA LEU A 625 2.37 19.65 -6.70
C LEU A 625 1.10 18.96 -7.19
N GLY A 626 1.26 18.10 -8.19
CA GLY A 626 0.19 17.46 -8.90
C GLY A 626 -0.42 18.33 -10.00
N ARG A 627 -0.94 17.66 -11.02
CA ARG A 627 -1.53 18.29 -12.20
C ARG A 627 -2.65 17.44 -12.77
N VAL A 628 -3.66 18.10 -13.34
CA VAL A 628 -4.72 17.48 -14.14
C VAL A 628 -4.65 18.04 -15.55
N TYR A 629 -4.76 17.16 -16.54
CA TYR A 629 -4.82 17.50 -17.96
C TYR A 629 -6.22 17.21 -18.48
N GLY A 630 -6.81 18.14 -19.24
CA GLY A 630 -8.06 17.93 -19.96
C GLY A 630 -7.80 17.74 -21.45
N TYR A 631 -8.23 16.61 -22.02
CA TYR A 631 -8.13 16.30 -23.44
C TYR A 631 -9.51 16.23 -24.06
N PHE A 632 -9.66 16.79 -25.26
CA PHE A 632 -10.81 16.52 -26.12
C PHE A 632 -10.34 15.57 -27.24
N PRO A 633 -10.52 14.25 -27.09
CA PRO A 633 -10.13 13.27 -28.09
C PRO A 633 -10.80 13.54 -29.44
N PRO A 634 -10.16 13.16 -30.56
CA PRO A 634 -8.91 12.40 -30.66
C PRO A 634 -7.63 13.26 -30.55
N ASN A 635 -7.72 14.54 -30.16
CA ASN A 635 -6.52 15.38 -30.01
C ASN A 635 -5.64 14.90 -28.85
N CYS A 636 -4.35 14.68 -29.12
CA CYS A 636 -3.36 14.29 -28.11
C CYS A 636 -2.77 15.49 -27.33
N HIS A 637 -3.08 16.73 -27.71
CA HIS A 637 -2.68 17.91 -26.96
C HIS A 637 -3.73 18.24 -25.90
N SER A 638 -3.29 18.46 -24.67
CA SER A 638 -4.19 18.90 -23.60
C SER A 638 -4.75 20.28 -23.93
N TRP A 639 -6.06 20.44 -23.81
CA TRP A 639 -6.75 21.72 -23.99
C TRP A 639 -6.50 22.66 -22.81
N PHE A 640 -6.49 22.12 -21.60
CA PHE A 640 -6.19 22.87 -20.39
C PHE A 640 -5.40 22.02 -19.39
N THR A 641 -4.77 22.71 -18.43
CA THR A 641 -4.16 22.06 -17.26
C THR A 641 -4.58 22.75 -15.98
N ILE A 642 -4.77 21.99 -14.91
CA ILE A 642 -5.00 22.50 -13.54
C ILE A 642 -3.82 22.02 -12.70
N SER A 643 -3.07 22.95 -12.10
CA SER A 643 -1.87 22.62 -11.31
C SER A 643 -2.08 22.90 -9.83
N GLY A 644 -1.47 22.05 -8.99
CA GLY A 644 -1.40 22.30 -7.55
C GLY A 644 -0.55 23.52 -7.22
N ASP A 645 -0.78 24.09 -6.04
CA ASP A 645 -0.13 25.31 -5.54
C ASP A 645 0.76 25.06 -4.31
N LYS A 646 0.54 23.94 -3.61
CA LYS A 646 1.34 23.47 -2.47
C LYS A 646 2.23 22.31 -2.86
N ALA A 647 3.52 22.43 -2.52
CA ALA A 647 4.45 21.31 -2.60
C ALA A 647 3.88 20.15 -1.79
N MET A 648 4.02 18.93 -2.31
CA MET A 648 3.51 17.72 -1.67
C MET A 648 2.00 17.77 -1.44
N GLY A 649 1.25 18.45 -2.31
CA GLY A 649 -0.21 18.55 -2.28
C GLY A 649 -0.91 17.46 -3.10
N LYS A 650 -0.22 16.93 -4.12
CA LYS A 650 -0.68 15.86 -5.02
C LYS A 650 -2.07 16.11 -5.62
N LEU A 651 -2.28 17.32 -6.16
CA LEU A 651 -3.52 17.63 -6.89
C LEU A 651 -3.72 16.66 -8.06
N GLY A 652 -4.93 16.12 -8.20
CA GLY A 652 -5.28 15.19 -9.27
C GLY A 652 -5.14 13.71 -8.86
N THR A 653 -4.95 13.41 -7.58
CA THR A 653 -5.03 12.02 -7.08
C THR A 653 -6.41 11.41 -7.32
N SER A 654 -7.47 12.21 -7.20
CA SER A 654 -8.86 11.78 -7.42
C SER A 654 -9.61 12.83 -8.26
N LEU A 655 -10.55 12.35 -9.07
CA LEU A 655 -11.33 13.12 -10.02
C LEU A 655 -12.78 12.63 -10.00
N SER A 656 -13.74 13.55 -10.12
CA SER A 656 -15.15 13.22 -10.29
C SER A 656 -15.88 14.41 -10.89
N SER A 657 -16.93 14.19 -11.67
CA SER A 657 -17.72 15.26 -12.28
C SER A 657 -19.22 14.97 -12.19
N GLY A 658 -20.03 16.02 -12.24
CA GLY A 658 -21.48 15.92 -12.08
C GLY A 658 -22.14 17.29 -12.18
N TYR A 659 -23.43 17.36 -11.88
CA TYR A 659 -24.24 18.57 -11.87
C TYR A 659 -24.61 18.95 -10.44
N VAL A 660 -24.27 20.18 -10.02
CA VAL A 660 -24.65 20.71 -8.70
C VAL A 660 -25.33 22.08 -8.85
N MET A 661 -26.08 22.53 -7.85
CA MET A 661 -26.65 23.88 -7.84
C MET A 661 -25.68 24.85 -7.22
N VAL A 662 -25.10 25.74 -8.02
CA VAL A 662 -24.19 26.79 -7.56
C VAL A 662 -24.92 28.13 -7.60
N ASN A 663 -25.16 28.73 -6.43
CA ASN A 663 -25.92 29.97 -6.30
C ASN A 663 -27.28 29.96 -7.04
N GLY A 664 -27.96 28.80 -7.04
CA GLY A 664 -29.26 28.63 -7.69
C GLY A 664 -29.23 28.31 -9.19
N THR A 665 -28.05 28.13 -9.78
CA THR A 665 -27.90 27.71 -11.18
C THR A 665 -27.33 26.28 -11.23
N GLN A 666 -27.99 25.38 -11.97
CA GLN A 666 -27.47 24.04 -12.21
C GLN A 666 -26.22 24.14 -13.08
N THR A 667 -25.10 23.67 -12.55
CA THR A 667 -23.77 23.87 -13.11
C THR A 667 -23.06 22.53 -13.20
N GLN A 668 -22.47 22.21 -14.36
CA GLN A 668 -21.61 21.03 -14.49
C GLN A 668 -20.24 21.33 -13.88
N VAL A 669 -19.82 20.51 -12.93
CA VAL A 669 -18.61 20.73 -12.15
C VAL A 669 -17.62 19.57 -12.24
N LEU A 670 -16.35 19.89 -12.00
CA LEU A 670 -15.26 18.96 -11.79
C LEU A 670 -14.72 19.11 -10.37
N LEU A 671 -14.69 18.02 -9.60
CA LEU A 671 -13.99 17.91 -8.34
C LEU A 671 -12.59 17.35 -8.56
N VAL A 672 -11.58 18.01 -7.99
CA VAL A 672 -10.18 17.59 -8.04
C VAL A 672 -9.64 17.49 -6.62
N GLY A 673 -9.21 16.29 -6.22
CA GLY A 673 -8.64 16.03 -4.90
C GLY A 673 -7.15 16.33 -4.82
N ALA A 674 -6.73 16.83 -3.67
CA ALA A 674 -5.35 17.06 -3.25
C ALA A 674 -5.18 16.52 -1.82
N PRO A 675 -5.18 15.18 -1.62
CA PRO A 675 -5.30 14.56 -0.29
C PRO A 675 -4.12 14.85 0.64
N THR A 676 -3.00 15.32 0.10
CA THR A 676 -1.78 15.60 0.86
C THR A 676 -1.57 17.09 1.10
N HIS A 677 -2.50 17.92 0.65
CA HIS A 677 -2.48 19.37 0.85
C HIS A 677 -2.52 19.73 2.34
N ASP A 678 -1.60 20.61 2.74
CA ASP A 678 -1.57 21.21 4.06
C ASP A 678 -2.61 22.34 4.16
N ASP A 679 -3.50 22.24 5.13
CA ASP A 679 -4.52 23.26 5.41
C ASP A 679 -4.28 24.01 6.71
N VAL A 680 -5.03 25.08 6.92
CA VAL A 680 -4.94 25.91 8.12
C VAL A 680 -6.23 25.77 8.92
N SER A 681 -6.10 25.26 10.15
CA SER A 681 -7.18 25.25 11.12
C SER A 681 -7.14 26.48 12.02
N LYS A 682 -8.33 26.98 12.37
CA LYS A 682 -8.52 27.97 13.43
C LYS A 682 -9.30 27.33 14.57
N MET A 683 -8.72 27.33 15.75
CA MET A 683 -9.37 26.93 17.01
C MET A 683 -9.44 28.15 17.93
N ALA A 684 -10.61 28.78 18.01
CA ALA A 684 -10.80 30.09 18.63
C ALA A 684 -9.82 31.14 18.05
N PHE A 685 -8.80 31.55 18.83
CA PHE A 685 -7.77 32.50 18.41
C PHE A 685 -6.46 31.84 17.97
N LEU A 686 -6.34 30.51 18.09
CA LEU A 686 -5.14 29.77 17.71
C LEU A 686 -5.24 29.33 16.25
N THR A 687 -4.20 29.61 15.47
CA THR A 687 -4.05 29.12 14.10
C THR A 687 -3.06 27.97 14.10
N MET A 688 -3.42 26.84 13.48
CA MET A 688 -2.61 25.64 13.44
C MET A 688 -2.61 25.04 12.03
N THR A 689 -1.47 24.55 11.56
CA THR A 689 -1.42 23.79 10.31
C THR A 689 -1.95 22.37 10.50
N LEU A 690 -2.88 21.98 9.63
CA LEU A 690 -3.33 20.62 9.42
C LEU A 690 -2.47 19.99 8.33
N HIS A 691 -1.32 19.45 8.72
CA HIS A 691 -0.44 18.78 7.77
C HIS A 691 -1.16 17.61 7.11
N GLN A 692 -1.13 17.56 5.78
CA GLN A 692 -1.77 16.53 4.95
C GLN A 692 -3.22 16.27 5.35
N GLY A 693 -3.94 17.32 5.74
CA GLY A 693 -5.36 17.22 6.07
C GLY A 693 -6.21 16.87 4.85
N GLY A 694 -5.74 17.33 3.68
CA GLY A 694 -6.35 17.08 2.38
C GLY A 694 -7.38 18.13 2.03
N ALA A 695 -7.43 18.47 0.75
CA ALA A 695 -8.35 19.45 0.20
C ALA A 695 -8.96 18.97 -1.11
N THR A 696 -10.14 19.49 -1.45
CA THR A 696 -10.81 19.30 -2.74
C THR A 696 -11.14 20.65 -3.35
N ARG A 697 -10.97 20.76 -4.67
CA ARG A 697 -11.31 21.96 -5.45
C ARG A 697 -12.42 21.63 -6.43
N MET A 698 -13.43 22.49 -6.49
CA MET A 698 -14.56 22.37 -7.41
C MET A 698 -14.43 23.43 -8.49
N TYR A 699 -14.38 22.99 -9.74
CA TYR A 699 -14.27 23.84 -10.92
C TYR A 699 -15.54 23.77 -11.75
N GLU A 700 -15.89 24.86 -12.41
CA GLU A 700 -16.90 24.88 -13.47
C GLU A 700 -16.32 24.28 -14.74
N LEU A 701 -17.02 23.32 -15.35
CA LEU A 701 -16.65 22.78 -16.65
C LEU A 701 -17.36 23.58 -17.75
N THR A 702 -16.56 24.17 -18.63
CA THR A 702 -17.06 24.83 -19.85
C THR A 702 -16.29 24.27 -21.07
N PRO A 703 -16.91 24.20 -22.24
CA PRO A 703 -16.30 23.61 -23.44
C PRO A 703 -15.05 24.35 -23.93
N ASP A 704 -15.06 25.68 -23.85
CA ASP A 704 -14.15 26.53 -24.63
C ASP A 704 -13.20 27.38 -23.76
N SER A 705 -13.18 27.15 -22.44
CA SER A 705 -12.36 27.95 -21.53
C SER A 705 -11.71 27.13 -20.41
N GLN A 706 -10.65 27.69 -19.83
CA GLN A 706 -9.99 27.13 -18.65
C GLN A 706 -11.02 26.97 -17.53
N PRO A 707 -11.13 25.80 -16.87
CA PRO A 707 -12.07 25.61 -15.78
C PRO A 707 -11.91 26.65 -14.66
N LEU A 708 -13.00 27.30 -14.30
CA LEU A 708 -13.04 28.35 -13.28
C LEU A 708 -13.18 27.72 -11.89
N LEU A 709 -12.31 28.07 -10.94
CA LEU A 709 -12.45 27.61 -9.55
C LEU A 709 -13.69 28.25 -8.90
N LEU A 710 -14.65 27.42 -8.50
CA LEU A 710 -15.86 27.84 -7.81
C LEU A 710 -15.70 27.77 -6.30
N SER A 711 -15.27 26.61 -5.79
CA SER A 711 -15.29 26.33 -4.35
C SER A 711 -14.14 25.45 -3.89
N THR A 712 -13.85 25.50 -2.60
CA THR A 712 -12.84 24.67 -1.93
C THR A 712 -13.43 23.96 -0.71
N PHE A 713 -12.94 22.75 -0.45
CA PHE A 713 -13.27 21.94 0.70
C PHE A 713 -11.97 21.51 1.38
N SER A 714 -11.92 21.53 2.70
CA SER A 714 -10.74 21.21 3.51
C SER A 714 -11.08 20.24 4.63
N GLY A 715 -10.18 19.28 4.85
CA GLY A 715 -10.25 18.32 5.95
C GLY A 715 -9.97 18.97 7.31
N ASP A 716 -10.54 18.40 8.38
CA ASP A 716 -10.46 18.95 9.75
C ASP A 716 -9.42 18.26 10.65
N ARG A 717 -8.70 17.27 10.13
CA ARG A 717 -7.70 16.51 10.88
C ARG A 717 -6.37 16.50 10.15
N ARG A 718 -5.28 16.33 10.91
CA ARG A 718 -3.97 16.08 10.32
C ARG A 718 -3.96 14.68 9.72
N PHE A 719 -3.31 14.54 8.57
CA PHE A 719 -3.10 13.27 7.86
C PHE A 719 -4.38 12.56 7.42
N SER A 720 -5.56 13.19 7.48
CA SER A 720 -6.83 12.52 7.18
C SER A 720 -7.02 12.13 5.72
N ARG A 721 -6.23 12.73 4.81
CA ARG A 721 -6.37 12.54 3.35
C ARG A 721 -7.76 12.87 2.83
N PHE A 722 -8.36 13.93 3.36
CA PHE A 722 -9.68 14.39 2.91
C PHE A 722 -9.63 14.72 1.41
N GLY A 723 -10.64 14.25 0.68
CA GLY A 723 -10.69 14.38 -0.78
C GLY A 723 -9.84 13.34 -1.52
N GLY A 724 -9.27 12.35 -0.84
CA GLY A 724 -8.53 11.25 -1.47
C GLY A 724 -9.39 10.36 -2.36
N VAL A 725 -10.70 10.29 -2.09
CA VAL A 725 -11.69 9.64 -2.93
C VAL A 725 -12.89 10.58 -3.06
N LEU A 726 -13.39 10.73 -4.29
CA LEU A 726 -14.45 11.66 -4.67
C LEU A 726 -15.48 10.91 -5.52
N HIS A 727 -16.75 11.16 -5.25
CA HIS A 727 -17.85 10.62 -6.04
C HIS A 727 -18.98 11.64 -6.11
N LEU A 728 -19.55 11.84 -7.29
CA LEU A 728 -20.72 12.66 -7.54
C LEU A 728 -21.79 11.73 -8.07
N SER A 729 -22.94 11.74 -7.42
CA SER A 729 -24.09 10.94 -7.84
C SER A 729 -25.34 11.55 -7.23
N ASP A 730 -26.36 11.71 -8.05
CA ASP A 730 -27.73 11.97 -7.62
C ASP A 730 -28.19 10.73 -6.82
N LEU A 731 -28.36 10.92 -5.50
CA LEU A 731 -28.76 9.85 -4.58
C LEU A 731 -30.26 9.87 -4.31
N ASP A 732 -30.91 11.03 -4.37
CA ASP A 732 -32.34 11.21 -4.08
C ASP A 732 -33.22 11.44 -5.32
N ASP A 733 -32.62 11.26 -6.52
CA ASP A 733 -33.24 11.38 -7.85
C ASP A 733 -33.88 12.75 -8.09
N ASP A 734 -33.25 13.81 -7.58
CA ASP A 734 -33.72 15.18 -7.70
C ASP A 734 -33.19 15.94 -8.93
N GLY A 735 -32.30 15.30 -9.71
CA GLY A 735 -31.64 15.85 -10.89
C GLY A 735 -30.34 16.61 -10.58
N VAL A 736 -29.88 16.60 -9.33
CA VAL A 736 -28.66 17.24 -8.84
C VAL A 736 -27.85 16.20 -8.09
N ASP A 737 -26.54 16.16 -8.32
CA ASP A 737 -25.65 15.20 -7.69
C ASP A 737 -25.29 15.60 -6.26
N GLU A 738 -25.36 14.65 -5.32
CA GLU A 738 -24.69 14.77 -4.03
C GLU A 738 -23.17 14.71 -4.21
N ILE A 739 -22.46 15.51 -3.43
CA ILE A 739 -20.99 15.46 -3.38
C ILE A 739 -20.58 14.53 -2.24
N ILE A 740 -20.00 13.38 -2.59
CA ILE A 740 -19.48 12.40 -1.64
C ILE A 740 -17.95 12.51 -1.60
N MET A 741 -17.40 12.72 -0.40
CA MET A 741 -15.95 12.83 -0.19
C MET A 741 -15.50 11.91 0.94
N ALA A 742 -14.38 11.21 0.75
CA ALA A 742 -13.79 10.39 1.79
C ALA A 742 -12.55 11.02 2.42
N ALA A 743 -12.28 10.64 3.67
CA ALA A 743 -11.05 10.88 4.40
C ALA A 743 -10.59 9.57 5.06
N PRO A 744 -9.94 8.66 4.30
CA PRO A 744 -9.72 7.28 4.72
C PRO A 744 -8.81 7.13 5.95
N LEU A 745 -7.88 8.07 6.16
CA LEU A 745 -6.95 8.04 7.30
C LEU A 745 -7.43 8.92 8.46
N ARG A 746 -8.69 9.35 8.44
CA ARG A 746 -9.22 10.23 9.48
C ARG A 746 -9.38 9.48 10.80
N ILE A 747 -8.65 9.94 11.80
CA ILE A 747 -8.74 9.48 13.19
C ILE A 747 -10.01 10.01 13.89
N ALA A 748 -10.64 9.24 14.79
CA ALA A 748 -11.84 9.67 15.50
C ALA A 748 -11.57 10.61 16.69
N ASP A 749 -10.46 10.42 17.41
CA ASP A 749 -10.04 11.26 18.54
C ASP A 749 -8.58 11.74 18.33
N ILE A 750 -8.24 12.92 18.83
CA ILE A 750 -6.87 13.45 18.80
C ILE A 750 -5.94 12.54 19.60
N THR A 751 -6.45 11.86 20.65
CA THR A 751 -5.65 10.90 21.42
C THR A 751 -5.32 9.65 20.62
N SER A 752 -6.16 9.21 19.66
CA SER A 752 -5.85 8.06 18.80
C SER A 752 -4.71 8.35 17.83
N GLY A 753 -4.44 9.62 17.51
CA GLY A 753 -3.24 10.05 16.77
C GLY A 753 -1.91 9.79 17.49
N LEU A 754 -1.92 9.42 18.78
CA LEU A 754 -0.73 9.07 19.57
C LEU A 754 -0.52 7.56 19.74
N ILE A 755 -1.52 6.75 19.39
CA ILE A 755 -1.55 5.31 19.67
C ILE A 755 -1.89 4.46 18.43
N GLY A 756 -2.17 5.08 17.28
CA GLY A 756 -2.74 4.42 16.10
C GLY A 756 -4.28 4.46 16.15
N GLY A 757 -4.95 4.54 14.99
CA GLY A 757 -6.41 4.70 14.96
C GLY A 757 -6.98 5.29 13.67
N GLU A 758 -6.81 4.63 12.51
CA GLU A 758 -7.35 5.10 11.22
C GLU A 758 -8.74 4.49 10.96
N ASP A 759 -9.80 5.13 11.47
CA ASP A 759 -11.17 4.64 11.24
C ASP A 759 -11.67 4.96 9.83
N GLY A 760 -11.38 6.18 9.36
CA GLY A 760 -11.93 6.70 8.12
C GLY A 760 -13.32 7.34 8.29
N ARG A 761 -13.63 8.27 7.38
CA ARG A 761 -14.92 8.98 7.33
C ARG A 761 -15.33 9.24 5.88
N VAL A 762 -16.63 9.19 5.62
CA VAL A 762 -17.22 9.63 4.36
C VAL A 762 -18.27 10.70 4.64
N TYR A 763 -18.25 11.76 3.84
CA TYR A 763 -19.08 12.95 3.96
C TYR A 763 -19.98 13.04 2.74
N VAL A 764 -21.28 13.25 2.95
CA VAL A 764 -22.24 13.49 1.87
C VAL A 764 -22.75 14.91 1.99
N TYR A 765 -22.45 15.76 1.01
CA TYR A 765 -22.94 17.12 0.93
C TYR A 765 -24.06 17.22 -0.10
N ASN A 766 -25.11 17.94 0.26
CA ASN A 766 -26.27 18.15 -0.60
C ASN A 766 -25.91 19.00 -1.83
N GLY A 767 -26.19 18.49 -3.03
CA GLY A 767 -25.90 19.17 -4.29
C GLY A 767 -26.66 20.48 -4.50
N LYS A 768 -27.84 20.65 -3.86
CA LYS A 768 -28.65 21.87 -3.96
C LYS A 768 -28.10 23.05 -3.17
N HIS A 769 -27.22 22.81 -2.19
CA HIS A 769 -26.73 23.80 -1.24
C HIS A 769 -25.26 24.19 -1.44
N THR A 770 -24.78 24.19 -2.69
CA THR A 770 -23.40 24.60 -2.99
C THR A 770 -23.26 26.10 -3.23
N THR A 771 -22.18 26.69 -2.73
CA THR A 771 -21.90 28.12 -2.82
C THR A 771 -20.44 28.36 -3.23
N VAL A 772 -20.17 29.51 -3.83
CA VAL A 772 -18.81 29.93 -4.20
C VAL A 772 -17.96 30.21 -2.96
N GLY A 773 -16.70 29.76 -2.97
CA GLY A 773 -15.73 29.96 -1.90
C GLY A 773 -15.52 28.73 -1.00
N ASP A 774 -15.22 28.96 0.28
CA ASP A 774 -14.90 27.89 1.23
C ASP A 774 -16.18 27.22 1.78
N MET A 775 -16.43 25.99 1.32
CA MET A 775 -17.61 25.19 1.65
C MET A 775 -17.53 24.56 3.04
N THR A 776 -16.31 24.29 3.51
CA THR A 776 -16.05 23.69 4.82
C THR A 776 -15.73 24.71 5.91
N GLY A 777 -15.63 25.99 5.56
CA GLY A 777 -15.38 27.09 6.48
C GLY A 777 -16.65 27.66 7.13
N LYS A 778 -16.49 28.78 7.85
CA LYS A 778 -17.58 29.49 8.56
C LYS A 778 -18.41 28.53 9.43
N CYS A 779 -17.73 27.98 10.42
CA CYS A 779 -18.27 26.95 11.32
C CYS A 779 -19.09 27.58 12.45
N LYS A 780 -20.06 26.81 12.97
CA LYS A 780 -20.82 27.23 14.15
C LYS A 780 -19.97 27.07 15.40
N THR A 781 -19.12 26.03 15.44
CA THR A 781 -18.14 25.83 16.49
C THR A 781 -16.93 26.74 16.31
N TRP A 782 -16.09 26.80 17.33
CA TRP A 782 -14.85 27.60 17.30
C TRP A 782 -13.74 26.93 16.48
N MET A 783 -14.03 25.83 15.79
CA MET A 783 -13.11 25.04 14.99
C MET A 783 -13.45 25.18 13.50
N SER A 784 -12.48 25.54 12.68
CA SER A 784 -12.57 25.54 11.21
C SER A 784 -11.33 24.87 10.63
N PRO A 785 -11.41 24.14 9.50
CA PRO A 785 -12.64 23.76 8.78
C PRO A 785 -13.51 22.75 9.56
N CYS A 786 -14.78 22.64 9.18
CA CYS A 786 -15.80 21.80 9.82
C CYS A 786 -16.59 20.98 8.78
N PRO A 787 -15.94 20.05 8.07
CA PRO A 787 -16.57 19.22 7.04
C PRO A 787 -17.75 18.42 7.59
N GLU A 788 -17.66 17.92 8.83
CA GLU A 788 -18.77 17.22 9.49
C GLU A 788 -19.98 18.14 9.68
N GLU A 789 -19.79 19.40 10.10
CA GLU A 789 -20.91 20.35 10.32
C GLU A 789 -21.69 20.66 9.05
N LYS A 790 -20.99 20.68 7.91
CA LYS A 790 -21.53 21.08 6.60
C LYS A 790 -22.15 19.91 5.84
N ALA A 791 -21.76 18.68 6.16
CA ALA A 791 -22.31 17.49 5.53
C ALA A 791 -23.77 17.23 5.96
N GLN A 792 -24.58 16.78 5.00
CA GLN A 792 -25.94 16.27 5.24
C GLN A 792 -25.87 14.94 6.00
N TYR A 793 -24.98 14.04 5.57
CA TYR A 793 -24.68 12.78 6.27
C TYR A 793 -23.18 12.62 6.51
N VAL A 794 -22.84 11.99 7.64
CA VAL A 794 -21.48 11.56 7.94
C VAL A 794 -21.51 10.06 8.19
N LEU A 795 -20.88 9.30 7.31
CA LEU A 795 -20.80 7.86 7.40
C LEU A 795 -19.56 7.48 8.21
N ILE A 796 -19.79 6.62 9.21
CA ILE A 796 -18.81 6.22 10.21
C ILE A 796 -18.52 4.74 10.01
N SER A 797 -17.24 4.39 9.95
CA SER A 797 -16.84 2.98 9.82
C SER A 797 -17.44 2.11 10.93
N PRO A 798 -17.95 0.91 10.59
CA PRO A 798 -18.33 -0.11 11.57
C PRO A 798 -17.12 -0.66 12.35
N GLU A 799 -15.92 -0.56 11.78
CA GLU A 799 -14.68 -1.15 12.30
C GLU A 799 -13.57 -0.09 12.43
N ALA A 800 -12.83 -0.11 13.54
CA ALA A 800 -11.67 0.77 13.70
C ALA A 800 -10.48 0.30 12.86
N ASN A 801 -9.55 1.20 12.54
CA ASN A 801 -8.34 0.88 11.75
C ASN A 801 -8.60 0.29 10.35
N SER A 802 -9.79 0.50 9.80
CA SER A 802 -10.28 -0.17 8.60
C SER A 802 -10.07 0.64 7.31
N ARG A 803 -9.58 1.89 7.41
CA ARG A 803 -9.46 2.84 6.29
C ARG A 803 -10.77 2.98 5.48
N PHE A 804 -11.87 3.13 6.20
CA PHE A 804 -13.19 3.29 5.59
C PHE A 804 -13.25 4.51 4.66
N GLY A 805 -13.77 4.30 3.45
CA GLY A 805 -13.77 5.32 2.40
C GLY A 805 -12.57 5.23 1.45
N SER A 806 -11.77 4.16 1.52
CA SER A 806 -10.65 3.91 0.60
C SER A 806 -11.04 3.79 -0.88
N SER A 807 -12.29 3.42 -1.16
CA SER A 807 -12.92 3.43 -2.48
C SER A 807 -14.43 3.52 -2.29
N MET A 808 -15.16 4.05 -3.28
CA MET A 808 -16.62 4.12 -3.22
C MET A 808 -17.23 4.19 -4.61
N ILE A 809 -18.47 3.71 -4.71
CA ILE A 809 -19.30 3.81 -5.92
C ILE A 809 -20.79 3.83 -5.53
N THR A 810 -21.64 4.23 -6.47
CA THR A 810 -23.08 4.07 -6.37
C THR A 810 -23.57 2.93 -7.26
N VAL A 811 -24.51 2.16 -6.73
CA VAL A 811 -25.22 1.10 -7.47
C VAL A 811 -26.68 1.48 -7.51
N ARG A 812 -27.22 1.66 -8.72
CA ARG A 812 -28.59 2.10 -8.94
C ARG A 812 -29.49 0.91 -9.25
N SER A 813 -30.65 0.85 -8.61
CA SER A 813 -31.72 -0.08 -8.99
C SER A 813 -33.05 0.62 -8.85
N LYS A 814 -33.85 0.67 -9.92
CA LYS A 814 -35.22 1.25 -10.00
C LYS A 814 -35.50 2.47 -9.09
N ASP A 815 -35.82 2.25 -7.82
CA ASP A 815 -36.18 3.28 -6.82
C ASP A 815 -35.16 3.42 -5.66
N LYS A 816 -33.96 2.86 -5.80
CA LYS A 816 -32.90 2.85 -4.77
C LYS A 816 -31.53 3.17 -5.37
N ASN A 817 -30.90 4.18 -4.79
CA ASN A 817 -29.49 4.49 -5.00
C ASN A 817 -28.71 4.06 -3.76
N GLN A 818 -27.92 3.00 -3.90
CA GLN A 818 -27.07 2.50 -2.83
C GLN A 818 -25.66 3.03 -2.98
N VAL A 819 -25.04 3.42 -1.86
CA VAL A 819 -23.63 3.79 -1.78
C VAL A 819 -22.86 2.62 -1.22
N VAL A 820 -21.89 2.11 -1.98
CA VAL A 820 -20.98 1.04 -1.57
C VAL A 820 -19.65 1.65 -1.20
N ILE A 821 -19.19 1.39 0.02
CA ILE A 821 -17.95 1.98 0.57
C ILE A 821 -16.99 0.88 0.96
N ALA A 822 -15.78 0.93 0.42
CA ALA A 822 -14.72 0.02 0.78
C ALA A 822 -13.98 0.49 2.04
N ALA A 823 -13.77 -0.47 2.95
CA ALA A 823 -12.87 -0.38 4.06
C ALA A 823 -11.64 -1.24 3.75
N GLY A 824 -10.68 -0.68 3.01
CA GLY A 824 -9.57 -1.42 2.39
C GLY A 824 -8.60 -2.09 3.37
N ARG A 825 -8.71 -1.80 4.67
CA ARG A 825 -7.93 -2.44 5.74
C ARG A 825 -8.78 -3.15 6.78
N SER A 826 -10.07 -3.28 6.52
CA SER A 826 -10.95 -4.07 7.36
C SER A 826 -10.34 -5.45 7.60
N SER A 827 -10.43 -5.91 8.84
CA SER A 827 -10.13 -7.29 9.22
C SER A 827 -11.42 -8.08 9.47
N LEU A 828 -12.56 -7.61 8.94
CA LEU A 828 -13.79 -8.37 8.90
C LEU A 828 -13.59 -9.63 8.05
N GLY A 829 -13.81 -10.80 8.65
CA GLY A 829 -13.53 -12.09 8.03
C GLY A 829 -12.09 -12.56 8.26
N ALA A 830 -11.08 -11.78 7.84
CA ALA A 830 -9.66 -12.14 7.99
C ALA A 830 -8.74 -10.91 8.07
N ARG A 831 -7.50 -11.08 8.58
CA ARG A 831 -6.53 -9.97 8.77
C ARG A 831 -6.30 -9.19 7.47
N LEU A 832 -6.61 -7.89 7.48
CA LEU A 832 -6.42 -6.98 6.34
C LEU A 832 -6.98 -7.52 5.02
N SER A 833 -8.09 -8.26 5.07
CA SER A 833 -8.80 -8.75 3.88
C SER A 833 -9.50 -7.62 3.12
N GLY A 834 -9.89 -6.55 3.80
CA GLY A 834 -10.78 -5.54 3.26
C GLY A 834 -12.24 -5.98 3.31
N ALA A 835 -13.15 -5.00 3.31
CA ALA A 835 -14.59 -5.22 3.34
C ALA A 835 -15.34 -4.13 2.59
N LEU A 836 -16.56 -4.42 2.17
CA LEU A 836 -17.50 -3.47 1.61
C LEU A 836 -18.66 -3.25 2.58
N HIS A 837 -19.14 -2.01 2.67
CA HIS A 837 -20.31 -1.65 3.45
C HIS A 837 -21.31 -0.91 2.57
N ILE A 838 -22.54 -1.41 2.54
CA ILE A 838 -23.60 -0.91 1.67
C ILE A 838 -24.53 -0.01 2.48
N TYR A 839 -24.82 1.18 1.97
CA TYR A 839 -25.75 2.14 2.57
C TYR A 839 -26.83 2.52 1.56
N SER A 840 -28.03 2.81 2.05
CA SER A 840 -29.07 3.49 1.27
C SER A 840 -29.30 4.83 1.94
N LEU A 841 -29.06 5.91 1.20
CA LEU A 841 -29.21 7.28 1.68
C LEU A 841 -30.31 7.89 0.82
N GLY A 842 -31.49 8.08 1.43
CA GLY A 842 -32.70 8.58 0.77
C GLY A 842 -33.77 8.82 1.82
#